data_AF-B8G987-F1
#
_entry.id   AF-B8G987-F1
#
_cell.length_a   1.000
_cell.length_b   1.000
_cell.length_c   1.000
_cell.angle_alpha   90.00
_cell.angle_beta   90.00
_cell.angle_gamma   90.00
#
_symmetry.space_group_name_H-M   'P 1'
#
loop_
_entity.id
_entity.type
_entity.pdbx_description
1 polymer ?
#
loop_
_entity_poly.entity_id
_entity_poly.type
_entity_poly.pdbx_seq_one_letter_code
_entity_poly.pdbx_strand_id
1 'polypeptide(L)'
;MVAPALRTQQERVHACLRSAIERPALLEAVCTMLREQHGVIALDAPMGSGATTLLAQLAVRAEWPLWLADDDDGGGALAFYAQIAALRRPSLPLVDPAALTDPATFERLLAEVVDPNRPLVLLVSAPNRDRQPLRSLPLPLPLDLPAGVTLLVHGSLPIEPDARIVLPKADSALFQTQASLLERRNCPPGWRKPLVLAARGNLLYLSWAERWLHLGLLDVANLPPDLDHLLQQWWQSLSRTEQRLAVLLAAAGEPLPMTVLAEVSAEHPHLILDRWEEQGLVHINLRRLSEDDTILLVRYAHRAVRLFLARHAAHEMNAAHGELARWYAERLKQNPLDLTNRYLGRQLARHTALCPPAQRPAHLPTANPTTWLRERELREGIAGALRDAGWMLYDAAAGSPLDLARIAAITGTLATRARQLTGDVVVAAFLTAVQTGGREGSLRRVTAIVEQLPDGVPKAAVLRQLGEACYSVNMRSAAMRLLSRALDLEAQPVSRAWRDVRDQAIEALATACLIAGDVDRALACAELIDLLERRAQVETLVIRRLLEDGQYDRAWRLSRSILHENRAAWAQAEVAVALERIGDPRGAMMLDELKVETARAWAEIELACEVALRDEEAALRRIMALPGQHQRDRGLARLARVFAHAEKDGDALAAAERISNRELRVTTLLELRVLLQGLVANLATERATREIDALQGEDRPILLAALASAHAAIGRKDRALAIANQLRGEELERALSRVAVACVQAGDYAGAQAVLAQMTDDDERDWARDEIARTLASIGDWESAMAQAMAIVAADQRARTSADLAITRARSGDVLTAVSMIRAIEVPAERGRALVLIAPLLATTDATLADQLADELLIGEVRSRYRAALVVALAERGELATAAKIARRIRRRNERVRAELAIIVALDPTDPMTLARLATTLAKAAVGREEMFHALELVIPLLQRIGGTPLLADLATAIVADDRA
;
A
#
# COMPACT_ATOMS: atom_id res chain seq x y z
N MET A 1 -18.61 19.79 5.89
CA MET A 1 -18.62 18.34 5.57
C MET A 1 -19.00 17.45 6.76
N VAL A 2 -18.54 17.74 7.99
CA VAL A 2 -18.67 16.81 9.14
C VAL A 2 -20.00 16.92 9.92
N ALA A 3 -20.63 18.10 9.93
CA ALA A 3 -21.79 18.40 10.78
C ALA A 3 -23.03 17.48 10.58
N PRO A 4 -23.38 17.00 9.37
CA PRO A 4 -24.49 16.05 9.21
C PRO A 4 -24.22 14.72 9.91
N ALA A 5 -23.01 14.15 9.73
CA ALA A 5 -22.62 12.88 10.34
C ALA A 5 -22.57 12.95 11.88
N LEU A 6 -22.15 14.09 12.45
CA LEU A 6 -22.18 14.31 13.90
C LEU A 6 -23.62 14.38 14.43
N ARG A 7 -24.52 15.10 13.74
CA ARG A 7 -25.93 15.20 14.14
C ARG A 7 -26.62 13.85 14.13
N THR A 8 -26.48 13.06 13.07
CA THR A 8 -27.07 11.71 12.98
C THR A 8 -26.57 10.79 14.11
N GLN A 9 -25.28 10.82 14.41
CA GLN A 9 -24.71 10.03 15.50
C GLN A 9 -25.22 10.50 16.87
N GLN A 10 -25.31 11.82 17.08
CA GLN A 10 -25.83 12.39 18.33
C GLN A 10 -27.31 12.00 18.56
N GLU A 11 -28.14 12.09 17.53
CA GLU A 11 -29.54 11.64 17.58
C GLU A 11 -29.62 10.16 17.95
N ARG A 12 -28.75 9.33 17.38
CA ARG A 12 -28.69 7.90 17.70
C ARG A 12 -28.23 7.65 19.13
N VAL A 13 -27.21 8.36 19.60
CA VAL A 13 -26.73 8.27 21.00
C VAL A 13 -27.86 8.63 21.96
N HIS A 14 -28.57 9.74 21.74
CA HIS A 14 -29.72 10.12 22.56
C HIS A 14 -30.85 9.06 22.53
N ALA A 15 -31.13 8.46 21.37
CA ALA A 15 -32.11 7.38 21.28
C ALA A 15 -31.66 6.13 22.09
N CYS A 16 -30.40 5.72 21.97
CA CYS A 16 -29.85 4.60 22.74
C CYS A 16 -29.94 4.87 24.25
N LEU A 17 -29.54 6.06 24.70
CA LEU A 17 -29.55 6.45 26.11
C LEU A 17 -30.96 6.50 26.72
N ARG A 18 -31.98 6.97 25.96
CA ARG A 18 -33.38 6.93 26.40
C ARG A 18 -33.88 5.51 26.69
N SER A 19 -33.40 4.53 25.93
CA SER A 19 -33.77 3.12 26.08
C SER A 19 -32.78 2.32 26.94
N ALA A 20 -31.77 2.98 27.52
CA ALA A 20 -30.67 2.30 28.17
C ALA A 20 -31.08 1.66 29.50
N ILE A 21 -30.56 0.47 29.74
CA ILE A 21 -30.72 -0.24 31.01
C ILE A 21 -29.40 -0.09 31.75
N GLU A 22 -29.44 0.49 32.95
CA GLU A 22 -28.23 0.76 33.73
C GLU A 22 -27.59 -0.53 34.23
N ARG A 23 -26.29 -0.67 33.96
CA ARG A 23 -25.46 -1.79 34.41
C ARG A 23 -24.16 -1.24 35.03
N PRO A 24 -24.23 -0.60 36.21
CA PRO A 24 -23.12 0.18 36.76
C PRO A 24 -21.86 -0.65 37.00
N ALA A 25 -22.00 -1.88 37.51
CA ALA A 25 -20.86 -2.79 37.74
C ALA A 25 -20.16 -3.19 36.43
N LEU A 26 -20.91 -3.47 35.36
CA LEU A 26 -20.33 -3.76 34.04
C LEU A 26 -19.62 -2.52 33.48
N LEU A 27 -20.26 -1.35 33.56
CA LEU A 27 -19.69 -0.10 33.07
C LEU A 27 -18.37 0.23 33.79
N GLU A 28 -18.31 0.04 35.10
CA GLU A 28 -17.10 0.27 35.89
C GLU A 28 -16.01 -0.74 35.53
N ALA A 29 -16.34 -2.03 35.45
CA ALA A 29 -15.38 -3.07 35.06
C ALA A 29 -14.79 -2.82 33.66
N VAL A 30 -15.63 -2.48 32.67
CA VAL A 30 -15.18 -2.15 31.31
C VAL A 30 -14.35 -0.87 31.30
N CYS A 31 -14.76 0.18 32.01
CA CYS A 31 -13.97 1.41 32.12
C CYS A 31 -12.58 1.17 32.72
N THR A 32 -12.47 0.36 33.77
CA THR A 32 -11.19 0.02 34.41
C THR A 32 -10.31 -0.77 33.44
N MET A 33 -10.86 -1.81 32.80
CA MET A 33 -10.14 -2.61 31.81
C MET A 33 -9.61 -1.76 30.65
N LEU A 34 -10.40 -0.84 30.11
CA LEU A 34 -9.99 0.03 28.99
C LEU A 34 -8.92 1.05 29.37
N ARG A 35 -8.75 1.34 30.67
CA ARG A 35 -7.66 2.21 31.17
C ARG A 35 -6.36 1.43 31.37
N GLU A 36 -6.45 0.17 31.74
CA GLU A 36 -5.29 -0.70 32.03
C GLU A 36 -4.75 -1.40 30.78
N GLN A 37 -5.63 -1.80 29.86
CA GLN A 37 -5.24 -2.47 28.62
C GLN A 37 -5.02 -1.47 27.49
N HIS A 38 -4.06 -1.79 26.63
CA HIS A 38 -3.68 -0.98 25.47
C HIS A 38 -3.81 -1.79 24.18
N GLY A 39 -4.03 -1.10 23.07
CA GLY A 39 -4.15 -1.73 21.76
C GLY A 39 -5.60 -1.90 21.28
N VAL A 40 -5.83 -2.89 20.42
CA VAL A 40 -7.10 -3.15 19.76
C VAL A 40 -7.88 -4.20 20.52
N ILE A 41 -9.05 -3.82 21.04
CA ILE A 41 -9.92 -4.68 21.85
C ILE A 41 -11.20 -4.96 21.08
N ALA A 42 -11.56 -6.23 20.96
CA ALA A 42 -12.83 -6.63 20.37
C ALA A 42 -13.92 -6.71 21.44
N LEU A 43 -15.09 -6.12 21.18
CA LEU A 43 -16.31 -6.31 21.97
C LEU A 43 -17.18 -7.38 21.31
N ASP A 44 -17.12 -8.59 21.84
CA ASP A 44 -17.92 -9.74 21.41
C ASP A 44 -19.26 -9.73 22.14
N ALA A 45 -20.32 -9.36 21.43
CA ALA A 45 -21.64 -9.18 21.99
C ALA A 45 -22.72 -9.93 21.21
N PRO A 46 -23.57 -10.73 21.87
CA PRO A 46 -24.77 -11.29 21.24
C PRO A 46 -25.71 -10.19 20.74
N MET A 47 -26.47 -10.50 19.69
CA MET A 47 -27.48 -9.58 19.16
C MET A 47 -28.53 -9.26 20.24
N GLY A 48 -28.82 -7.97 20.44
CA GLY A 48 -29.78 -7.51 21.45
C GLY A 48 -29.25 -7.43 22.88
N SER A 49 -27.96 -7.69 23.12
CA SER A 49 -27.34 -7.59 24.46
C SER A 49 -27.10 -6.15 24.95
N GLY A 50 -27.22 -5.15 24.06
CA GLY A 50 -27.01 -3.74 24.39
C GLY A 50 -25.62 -3.19 24.11
N ALA A 51 -24.79 -3.83 23.27
CA ALA A 51 -23.43 -3.36 22.96
C ALA A 51 -23.35 -1.90 22.45
N THR A 52 -24.21 -1.52 21.50
CA THR A 52 -24.25 -0.13 21.01
C THR A 52 -24.67 0.85 22.11
N THR A 53 -25.59 0.45 22.99
CA THR A 53 -25.98 1.24 24.17
C THR A 53 -24.85 1.37 25.18
N LEU A 54 -24.10 0.29 25.43
CA LEU A 54 -22.91 0.30 26.29
C LEU A 54 -21.86 1.28 25.76
N LEU A 55 -21.56 1.25 24.45
CA LEU A 55 -20.63 2.18 23.83
C LEU A 55 -21.11 3.64 23.95
N ALA A 56 -22.41 3.90 23.77
CA ALA A 56 -22.98 5.23 23.96
C ALA A 56 -22.88 5.71 25.42
N GLN A 57 -23.12 4.84 26.40
CA GLN A 57 -22.97 5.14 27.83
C GLN A 57 -21.50 5.45 28.18
N LEU A 58 -20.55 4.67 27.66
CA LEU A 58 -19.12 4.89 27.84
C LEU A 58 -18.67 6.22 27.22
N ALA A 59 -19.11 6.51 25.99
CA ALA A 59 -18.80 7.75 25.29
C ALA A 59 -19.23 8.99 26.07
N VAL A 60 -20.46 8.99 26.60
CA VAL A 60 -20.98 10.13 27.38
C VAL A 60 -20.34 10.22 28.77
N ARG A 61 -20.15 9.09 29.46
CA ARG A 61 -19.61 9.09 30.83
C ARG A 61 -18.14 9.51 30.89
N ALA A 62 -17.35 9.13 29.88
CA ALA A 62 -15.91 9.36 29.86
C ALA A 62 -15.45 10.36 28.79
N GLU A 63 -16.40 10.98 28.07
CA GLU A 63 -16.15 11.94 26.98
C GLU A 63 -15.24 11.37 25.88
N TRP A 64 -15.37 10.08 25.59
CA TRP A 64 -14.55 9.39 24.59
C TRP A 64 -15.14 9.52 23.19
N PRO A 65 -14.30 9.69 22.14
CA PRO A 65 -14.75 9.71 20.75
C PRO A 65 -15.51 8.44 20.39
N LEU A 66 -16.65 8.59 19.71
CA LEU A 66 -17.51 7.49 19.29
C LEU A 66 -17.79 7.54 17.79
N TRP A 67 -17.72 6.37 17.15
CA TRP A 67 -18.18 6.17 15.79
C TRP A 67 -19.22 5.06 15.71
N LEU A 68 -20.45 5.42 15.31
CA LEU A 68 -21.53 4.49 15.00
C LEU A 68 -21.61 4.28 13.48
N ALA A 69 -20.94 3.24 12.98
CA ALA A 69 -20.79 3.02 11.53
C ALA A 69 -22.09 2.59 10.80
N ASP A 70 -23.16 2.24 11.51
CA ASP A 70 -24.47 2.03 10.89
C ASP A 70 -25.29 3.34 10.81
N ASP A 71 -24.85 4.42 11.46
CA ASP A 71 -25.63 5.63 11.74
C ASP A 71 -24.84 6.95 11.48
N ASP A 72 -24.10 7.06 10.37
CA ASP A 72 -23.18 8.20 10.13
C ASP A 72 -23.37 8.96 8.80
N ASP A 73 -24.39 8.63 8.00
CA ASP A 73 -24.69 9.25 6.70
C ASP A 73 -23.50 9.25 5.72
N GLY A 74 -22.57 8.28 5.85
CA GLY A 74 -21.37 8.14 5.02
C GLY A 74 -20.18 9.00 5.43
N GLY A 75 -20.34 9.93 6.38
CA GLY A 75 -19.30 10.88 6.82
C GLY A 75 -18.67 10.58 8.18
N GLY A 76 -18.93 9.42 8.77
CA GLY A 76 -18.56 9.13 10.16
C GLY A 76 -17.06 9.05 10.42
N ALA A 77 -16.25 8.63 9.44
CA ALA A 77 -14.79 8.65 9.60
C ALA A 77 -14.27 10.10 9.80
N LEU A 78 -14.70 11.05 8.97
CA LEU A 78 -14.33 12.46 9.17
C LEU A 78 -14.87 13.02 10.49
N ALA A 79 -16.07 12.61 10.90
CA ALA A 79 -16.63 12.97 12.21
C ALA A 79 -15.83 12.41 13.37
N PHE A 80 -15.36 11.18 13.25
CA PHE A 80 -14.52 10.54 14.25
C PHE A 80 -13.15 11.22 14.35
N TYR A 81 -12.54 11.52 13.20
CA TYR A 81 -11.30 12.30 13.12
C TYR A 81 -11.44 13.67 13.79
N ALA A 82 -12.53 14.39 13.46
CA ALA A 82 -12.82 15.70 14.03
C ALA A 82 -13.07 15.64 15.55
N GLN A 83 -13.73 14.59 16.07
CA GLN A 83 -13.89 14.37 17.51
C GLN A 83 -12.54 14.23 18.22
N ILE A 84 -11.62 13.42 17.67
CA ILE A 84 -10.27 13.23 18.23
C ILE A 84 -9.50 14.56 18.21
N ALA A 85 -9.52 15.27 17.08
CA ALA A 85 -8.85 16.55 16.93
C ALA A 85 -9.42 17.61 17.89
N ALA A 86 -10.75 17.65 18.09
CA ALA A 86 -11.39 18.56 19.02
C ALA A 86 -11.03 18.26 20.48
N LEU A 87 -10.95 16.98 20.85
CA LEU A 87 -10.65 16.54 22.21
C LEU A 87 -9.19 16.84 22.61
N ARG A 88 -8.24 16.63 21.69
CA ARG A 88 -6.81 16.73 21.99
C ARG A 88 -6.10 17.97 21.45
N ARG A 89 -6.76 18.72 20.56
CA ARG A 89 -6.26 19.97 19.96
C ARG A 89 -4.84 19.83 19.39
N PRO A 90 -4.67 19.09 18.27
CA PRO A 90 -3.37 18.95 17.61
C PRO A 90 -2.82 20.32 17.21
N SER A 91 -1.51 20.35 16.96
CA SER A 91 -0.80 21.58 16.57
C SER A 91 -1.29 22.17 15.25
N LEU A 92 -1.83 21.32 14.37
CA LEU A 92 -2.49 21.70 13.13
C LEU A 92 -3.97 21.26 13.18
N PRO A 93 -4.93 22.18 13.40
CA PRO A 93 -6.35 21.85 13.50
C PRO A 93 -6.99 21.71 12.10
N LEU A 94 -6.45 20.81 11.27
CA LEU A 94 -6.92 20.52 9.93
C LEU A 94 -7.38 19.07 9.83
N VAL A 95 -8.57 18.85 9.26
CA VAL A 95 -9.02 17.50 8.93
C VAL A 95 -8.31 17.06 7.66
N ASP A 96 -7.52 16.00 7.75
CA ASP A 96 -6.79 15.46 6.60
C ASP A 96 -7.79 14.88 5.57
N PRO A 97 -7.67 15.25 4.28
CA PRO A 97 -8.61 14.88 3.23
C PRO A 97 -8.63 13.38 2.91
N ALA A 98 -7.60 12.62 3.29
CA ALA A 98 -7.55 11.18 3.10
C ALA A 98 -8.23 10.38 4.24
N ALA A 99 -8.68 11.03 5.32
CA ALA A 99 -9.27 10.35 6.49
C ALA A 99 -10.51 9.48 6.19
N LEU A 100 -11.18 9.70 5.04
CA LEU A 100 -12.29 8.85 4.60
C LEU A 100 -11.86 7.47 4.12
N THR A 101 -10.66 7.36 3.55
CA THR A 101 -10.20 6.15 2.85
C THR A 101 -8.94 5.55 3.47
N ASP A 102 -8.03 6.38 3.98
CA ASP A 102 -6.72 5.99 4.49
C ASP A 102 -6.68 5.93 6.04
N PRO A 103 -6.52 4.74 6.65
CA PRO A 103 -6.32 4.61 8.08
C PRO A 103 -5.03 5.28 8.58
N ALA A 104 -3.98 5.38 7.77
CA ALA A 104 -2.71 5.96 8.19
C ALA A 104 -2.85 7.43 8.60
N THR A 105 -3.86 8.10 8.05
CA THR A 105 -4.27 9.45 8.45
C THR A 105 -4.67 9.53 9.93
N PHE A 106 -5.45 8.57 10.42
CA PHE A 106 -5.77 8.47 11.84
C PHE A 106 -4.54 8.12 12.68
N GLU A 107 -3.72 7.18 12.21
CA GLU A 107 -2.52 6.74 12.92
C GLU A 107 -1.53 7.90 13.12
N ARG A 108 -1.37 8.78 12.11
CA ARG A 108 -0.59 10.03 12.21
C ARG A 108 -1.18 11.00 13.23
N LEU A 109 -2.50 11.24 13.19
CA LEU A 109 -3.18 12.10 14.16
C LEU A 109 -2.97 11.56 15.59
N LEU A 110 -3.17 10.26 15.79
CA LEU A 110 -3.04 9.61 17.08
C LEU A 110 -1.61 9.71 17.63
N ALA A 111 -0.60 9.54 16.78
CA ALA A 111 0.80 9.71 17.17
C ALA A 111 1.12 11.16 17.58
N GLU A 112 0.47 12.17 16.98
CA GLU A 112 0.63 13.58 17.36
C GLU A 112 -0.04 13.90 18.70
N VAL A 113 -1.24 13.37 18.92
CA VAL A 113 -2.08 13.75 20.07
C VAL A 113 -1.92 12.86 21.30
N VAL A 114 -1.02 11.86 21.23
CA VAL A 114 -0.80 10.91 22.31
C VAL A 114 -0.22 11.63 23.54
N ASP A 115 -0.78 11.31 24.70
CA ASP A 115 -0.33 11.84 25.99
C ASP A 115 -0.19 10.66 26.97
N PRO A 116 1.03 10.32 27.41
CA PRO A 116 1.27 9.22 28.35
C PRO A 116 0.49 9.35 29.66
N ASN A 117 0.17 10.58 30.09
CA ASN A 117 -0.52 10.84 31.35
C ASN A 117 -2.05 10.78 31.21
N ARG A 118 -2.57 10.78 29.98
CA ARG A 118 -4.00 10.82 29.70
C ARG A 118 -4.33 9.80 28.61
N PRO A 119 -4.60 8.53 28.95
CA PRO A 119 -4.91 7.50 27.96
C PRO A 119 -6.11 7.90 27.12
N LEU A 120 -6.07 7.58 25.83
CA LEU A 120 -7.15 7.89 24.89
C LEU A 120 -7.86 6.60 24.49
N VAL A 121 -9.16 6.53 24.76
CA VAL A 121 -9.99 5.39 24.37
C VAL A 121 -10.88 5.82 23.21
N LEU A 122 -10.88 5.00 22.17
CA LEU A 122 -11.60 5.17 20.92
C LEU A 122 -12.70 4.11 20.82
N LEU A 123 -13.94 4.53 20.57
CA LEU A 123 -15.10 3.62 20.55
C LEU A 123 -15.66 3.50 19.13
N VAL A 124 -15.77 2.28 18.61
CA VAL A 124 -16.35 2.03 17.28
C VAL A 124 -17.41 0.93 17.36
N SER A 125 -18.61 1.23 16.88
CA SER A 125 -19.67 0.25 16.63
C SER A 125 -19.78 0.00 15.13
N ALA A 126 -19.18 -1.08 14.65
CA ALA A 126 -19.21 -1.52 13.25
C ALA A 126 -19.57 -3.02 13.09
N PRO A 127 -20.72 -3.47 13.61
CA PRO A 127 -21.09 -4.88 13.58
C PRO A 127 -21.72 -5.23 12.23
N ASN A 128 -20.91 -5.39 11.20
CA ASN A 128 -21.44 -5.86 9.92
C ASN A 128 -21.37 -7.38 9.84
N ARG A 129 -22.49 -8.02 9.45
CA ARG A 129 -22.59 -9.47 9.23
C ARG A 129 -23.05 -9.69 7.79
N ASP A 130 -22.06 -9.96 6.95
CA ASP A 130 -21.91 -10.49 5.59
C ASP A 130 -23.09 -10.60 4.60
N ARG A 131 -24.36 -10.59 5.01
CA ARG A 131 -25.50 -10.80 4.09
C ARG A 131 -26.21 -9.53 3.63
N GLN A 132 -26.04 -8.42 4.35
CA GLN A 132 -26.64 -7.13 4.01
C GLN A 132 -25.66 -6.00 4.35
N PRO A 133 -24.52 -5.90 3.65
CA PRO A 133 -23.60 -4.80 3.91
C PRO A 133 -24.29 -3.45 3.65
N LEU A 134 -23.99 -2.47 4.50
CA LEU A 134 -24.45 -1.08 4.36
C LEU A 134 -23.41 -0.19 3.69
N ARG A 135 -22.19 -0.69 3.50
CA ARG A 135 -21.06 0.04 2.91
C ARG A 135 -20.39 -0.80 1.85
N SER A 136 -19.95 -0.12 0.80
CA SER A 136 -19.17 -0.70 -0.29
C SER A 136 -17.69 -0.87 0.05
N LEU A 137 -17.12 0.07 0.79
CA LEU A 137 -15.70 0.09 1.15
C LEU A 137 -15.50 -0.19 2.66
N PRO A 138 -14.39 -0.82 3.03
CA PRO A 138 -14.09 -1.09 4.43
C PRO A 138 -13.79 0.19 5.21
N LEU A 139 -14.01 0.14 6.52
CA LEU A 139 -13.78 1.29 7.40
C LEU A 139 -12.27 1.60 7.52
N PRO A 140 -11.86 2.88 7.47
CA PRO A 140 -10.48 3.29 7.74
C PRO A 140 -10.12 3.23 9.24
N LEU A 141 -10.16 2.04 9.84
CA LEU A 141 -9.84 1.85 11.26
C LEU A 141 -8.33 1.96 11.51
N PRO A 142 -7.86 2.81 12.46
CA PRO A 142 -6.45 2.85 12.84
C PRO A 142 -6.11 1.61 13.68
N LEU A 143 -5.32 0.70 13.12
CA LEU A 143 -4.98 -0.55 13.80
C LEU A 143 -3.53 -0.56 14.30
N ASP A 144 -2.66 0.30 13.75
CA ASP A 144 -1.32 0.56 14.28
C ASP A 144 -1.39 1.72 15.28
N LEU A 145 -1.65 1.39 16.54
CA LEU A 145 -1.91 2.37 17.61
C LEU A 145 -0.63 2.72 18.37
N PRO A 146 -0.39 4.00 18.70
CA PRO A 146 0.70 4.39 19.60
C PRO A 146 0.40 3.93 21.04
N ALA A 147 1.44 3.82 21.85
CA ALA A 147 1.30 3.45 23.26
C ALA A 147 0.39 4.46 24.01
N GLY A 148 -0.52 3.97 24.85
CA GLY A 148 -1.50 4.80 25.57
C GLY A 148 -2.80 5.09 24.81
N VAL A 149 -2.97 4.54 23.61
CA VAL A 149 -4.24 4.57 22.86
C VAL A 149 -4.88 3.18 22.82
N THR A 150 -6.17 3.13 23.09
CA THR A 150 -6.98 1.90 23.10
C THR A 150 -8.15 2.04 22.14
N LEU A 151 -8.33 1.08 21.24
CA LEU A 151 -9.46 1.04 20.30
C LEU A 151 -10.40 -0.11 20.65
N LEU A 152 -11.60 0.20 21.12
CA LEU A 152 -12.66 -0.78 21.36
C LEU A 152 -13.58 -0.85 20.14
N VAL A 153 -13.60 -2.01 19.48
CA VAL A 153 -14.45 -2.26 18.30
C VAL A 153 -15.49 -3.31 18.59
N HIS A 154 -16.77 -2.94 18.46
CA HIS A 154 -17.88 -3.88 18.38
C HIS A 154 -18.13 -4.25 16.92
N GLY A 155 -17.72 -5.45 16.51
CA GLY A 155 -17.89 -5.96 15.16
C GLY A 155 -16.76 -6.89 14.71
N SER A 156 -16.77 -7.26 13.42
CA SER A 156 -15.69 -8.06 12.83
C SER A 156 -14.45 -7.20 12.62
N LEU A 157 -13.31 -7.65 13.17
CA LEU A 157 -12.01 -7.04 12.93
C LEU A 157 -11.27 -7.79 11.81
N PRO A 158 -10.51 -7.07 10.94
CA PRO A 158 -9.67 -7.69 9.92
C PRO A 158 -8.38 -8.29 10.52
N ILE A 159 -8.13 -8.09 11.82
CA ILE A 159 -6.95 -8.56 12.54
C ILE A 159 -7.35 -9.39 13.76
N GLU A 160 -6.39 -10.14 14.29
CA GLU A 160 -6.49 -10.68 15.63
C GLU A 160 -6.39 -9.55 16.67
N PRO A 161 -7.39 -9.37 17.55
CA PRO A 161 -7.37 -8.33 18.58
C PRO A 161 -6.39 -8.69 19.71
N ASP A 162 -5.89 -7.67 20.40
CA ASP A 162 -5.01 -7.80 21.55
C ASP A 162 -5.76 -8.36 22.78
N ALA A 163 -7.04 -8.00 22.93
CA ALA A 163 -7.92 -8.54 23.95
C ALA A 163 -9.36 -8.65 23.47
N ARG A 164 -10.17 -9.44 24.18
CA ARG A 164 -11.59 -9.64 23.89
C ARG A 164 -12.43 -9.41 25.14
N ILE A 165 -13.45 -8.57 25.01
CA ILE A 165 -14.49 -8.37 26.01
C ILE A 165 -15.73 -9.11 25.53
N VAL A 166 -16.13 -10.16 26.24
CA VAL A 166 -17.33 -10.93 25.91
C VAL A 166 -18.46 -10.49 26.83
N LEU A 167 -19.55 -9.95 26.26
CA LEU A 167 -20.73 -9.66 27.06
C LEU A 167 -21.46 -10.97 27.40
N PRO A 168 -21.79 -11.22 28.68
CA PRO A 168 -22.42 -12.47 29.10
C PRO A 168 -23.79 -12.62 28.43
N LYS A 169 -24.05 -13.82 27.88
CA LYS A 169 -25.35 -14.16 27.28
C LYS A 169 -26.45 -14.19 28.35
N ALA A 170 -26.15 -14.79 29.50
CA ALA A 170 -27.01 -14.87 30.68
C ALA A 170 -26.12 -15.06 31.91
N ASP A 171 -26.30 -14.22 32.94
CA ASP A 171 -25.70 -14.40 34.26
C ASP A 171 -26.70 -13.97 35.35
N SER A 172 -26.41 -14.30 36.61
CA SER A 172 -27.30 -14.00 37.75
C SER A 172 -27.54 -12.50 37.92
N ALA A 173 -26.53 -11.66 37.66
CA ALA A 173 -26.62 -10.22 37.75
C ALA A 173 -27.55 -9.62 36.68
N LEU A 174 -27.52 -10.16 35.46
CA LEU A 174 -28.36 -9.75 34.35
C LEU A 174 -29.82 -10.18 34.58
N PHE A 175 -30.06 -11.38 35.12
CA PHE A 175 -31.40 -11.80 35.52
C PHE A 175 -31.99 -10.92 36.62
N GLN A 176 -31.20 -10.56 37.64
CA GLN A 176 -31.61 -9.61 38.68
C GLN A 176 -31.89 -8.22 38.10
N THR A 177 -31.06 -7.77 37.16
CA THR A 177 -31.25 -6.49 36.45
C THR A 177 -32.56 -6.50 35.66
N GLN A 178 -32.85 -7.59 34.94
CA GLN A 178 -34.09 -7.74 34.17
C GLN A 178 -35.33 -7.76 35.08
N ALA A 179 -35.30 -8.53 36.17
CA ALA A 179 -36.38 -8.57 37.15
C ALA A 179 -36.65 -7.19 37.77
N SER A 180 -35.59 -6.51 38.24
CA SER A 180 -35.68 -5.15 38.81
C SER A 180 -36.21 -4.13 37.79
N LEU A 181 -35.83 -4.26 36.52
CA LEU A 181 -36.31 -3.38 35.45
C LEU A 181 -37.83 -3.52 35.24
N LEU A 182 -38.32 -4.76 35.16
CA LEU A 182 -39.74 -5.05 35.00
C LEU A 182 -40.55 -4.52 36.19
N GLU A 183 -40.01 -4.60 37.41
CA GLU A 183 -40.61 -4.00 38.59
C GLU A 183 -40.73 -2.48 38.47
N ARG A 184 -39.64 -1.80 38.10
CA ARG A 184 -39.62 -0.33 37.91
C ARG A 184 -40.55 0.14 36.79
N ARG A 185 -40.77 -0.68 35.76
CA ARG A 185 -41.70 -0.41 34.66
C ARG A 185 -43.16 -0.73 34.97
N ASN A 186 -43.47 -1.12 36.21
CA ASN A 186 -44.81 -1.53 36.65
C ASN A 186 -45.39 -2.72 35.85
N CYS A 187 -44.52 -3.62 35.37
CA CYS A 187 -44.94 -4.84 34.68
C CYS A 187 -45.78 -5.73 35.63
N PRO A 188 -46.93 -6.29 35.19
CA PRO A 188 -47.75 -7.18 36.00
C PRO A 188 -46.95 -8.35 36.61
N PRO A 189 -47.14 -8.67 37.90
CA PRO A 189 -46.31 -9.65 38.61
C PRO A 189 -46.33 -11.05 37.98
N GLY A 190 -47.46 -11.46 37.39
CA GLY A 190 -47.60 -12.73 36.68
C GLY A 190 -46.77 -12.83 35.40
N TRP A 191 -46.36 -11.70 34.80
CA TRP A 191 -45.59 -11.68 33.55
C TRP A 191 -44.08 -11.72 33.79
N ARG A 192 -43.61 -11.27 34.96
CA ARG A 192 -42.19 -11.02 35.24
C ARG A 192 -41.32 -12.27 35.11
N LYS A 193 -41.68 -13.35 35.81
CA LYS A 193 -40.90 -14.61 35.80
C LYS A 193 -40.90 -15.28 34.41
N PRO A 194 -42.04 -15.43 33.71
CA PRO A 194 -42.06 -15.91 32.33
C PRO A 194 -41.19 -15.07 31.37
N LEU A 195 -41.29 -13.75 31.44
CA LEU A 195 -40.51 -12.83 30.58
C LEU A 195 -38.99 -12.97 30.80
N VAL A 196 -38.54 -12.99 32.06
CA VAL A 196 -37.10 -13.14 32.37
C VAL A 196 -36.58 -14.50 31.89
N LEU A 197 -37.36 -15.57 32.08
CA LEU A 197 -37.00 -16.92 31.62
C LEU A 197 -36.90 -17.01 30.10
N ALA A 198 -37.85 -16.40 29.38
CA ALA A 198 -37.88 -16.43 27.91
C ALA A 198 -36.80 -15.50 27.29
N ALA A 199 -36.53 -14.36 27.93
CA ALA A 199 -35.52 -13.40 27.50
C ALA A 199 -34.09 -13.96 27.61
N ARG A 200 -33.82 -14.82 28.60
CA ARG A 200 -32.50 -15.43 28.83
C ARG A 200 -31.37 -14.38 28.84
N GLY A 201 -31.57 -13.24 29.52
CA GLY A 201 -30.59 -12.14 29.54
C GLY A 201 -30.63 -11.18 28.34
N ASN A 202 -31.41 -11.45 27.28
CA ASN A 202 -31.52 -10.57 26.12
C ASN A 202 -32.39 -9.33 26.43
N LEU A 203 -31.78 -8.15 26.43
CA LEU A 203 -32.41 -6.90 26.80
C LEU A 203 -33.38 -6.37 25.72
N LEU A 204 -33.08 -6.63 24.45
CA LEU A 204 -33.95 -6.27 23.34
C LEU A 204 -35.21 -7.13 23.32
N TYR A 205 -35.06 -8.45 23.47
CA TYR A 205 -36.21 -9.35 23.62
C TYR A 205 -37.12 -8.87 24.73
N LEU A 206 -36.55 -8.59 25.92
CA LEU A 206 -37.33 -8.20 27.09
C LEU A 206 -38.17 -6.94 26.81
N SER A 207 -37.54 -5.94 26.17
CA SER A 207 -38.20 -4.67 25.86
C SER A 207 -39.31 -4.81 24.83
N TRP A 208 -39.14 -5.67 23.82
CA TRP A 208 -40.18 -5.93 22.82
C TRP A 208 -41.29 -6.83 23.35
N ALA A 209 -40.96 -7.94 24.03
CA ALA A 209 -41.94 -8.87 24.57
C ALA A 209 -42.85 -8.21 25.63
N GLU A 210 -42.30 -7.42 26.55
CA GLU A 210 -43.08 -6.62 27.52
C GLU A 210 -44.07 -5.70 26.81
N ARG A 211 -43.60 -4.96 25.79
CA ARG A 211 -44.42 -4.05 25.01
C ARG A 211 -45.51 -4.78 24.23
N TRP A 212 -45.19 -5.91 23.61
CA TRP A 212 -46.14 -6.67 22.81
C TRP A 212 -47.21 -7.38 23.65
N LEU A 213 -46.89 -7.76 24.89
CA LEU A 213 -47.90 -8.21 25.87
C LEU A 213 -48.89 -7.08 26.22
N HIS A 214 -48.40 -5.86 26.45
CA HIS A 214 -49.26 -4.70 26.69
C HIS A 214 -50.17 -4.36 25.49
N LEU A 215 -49.69 -4.61 24.26
CA LEU A 215 -50.46 -4.43 23.03
C LEU A 215 -51.38 -5.63 22.70
N GLY A 216 -51.39 -6.69 23.52
CA GLY A 216 -52.20 -7.89 23.29
C GLY A 216 -51.75 -8.75 22.10
N LEU A 217 -50.50 -8.61 21.67
CA LEU A 217 -49.91 -9.35 20.53
C LEU A 217 -49.28 -10.68 20.96
N LEU A 218 -49.06 -10.87 22.26
CA LEU A 218 -48.49 -12.08 22.85
C LEU A 218 -49.38 -12.58 23.99
N ASP A 219 -49.27 -13.88 24.27
CA ASP A 219 -49.84 -14.50 25.47
C ASP A 219 -48.69 -14.91 26.41
N VAL A 220 -48.85 -14.58 27.69
CA VAL A 220 -47.88 -14.89 28.76
C VAL A 220 -47.70 -16.40 28.93
N ALA A 221 -48.77 -17.17 28.67
CA ALA A 221 -48.71 -18.63 28.76
C ALA A 221 -47.80 -19.24 27.69
N ASN A 222 -47.66 -18.58 26.53
CA ASN A 222 -46.97 -19.09 25.35
C ASN A 222 -45.96 -18.06 24.79
N LEU A 223 -45.01 -17.64 25.63
CA LEU A 223 -43.94 -16.73 25.20
C LEU A 223 -42.90 -17.45 24.32
N PRO A 224 -42.50 -16.88 23.16
CA PRO A 224 -41.42 -17.42 22.33
C PRO A 224 -40.11 -17.51 23.09
N PRO A 225 -39.36 -18.61 22.96
CA PRO A 225 -38.03 -18.69 23.56
C PRO A 225 -37.08 -17.82 22.73
N ASP A 226 -36.40 -16.84 23.34
CA ASP A 226 -35.39 -15.98 22.70
C ASP A 226 -35.85 -15.03 21.56
N LEU A 227 -34.91 -14.17 21.14
CA LEU A 227 -35.13 -13.09 20.17
C LEU A 227 -35.43 -13.58 18.75
N ASP A 228 -34.81 -14.67 18.31
CA ASP A 228 -35.00 -15.15 16.94
C ASP A 228 -36.42 -15.77 16.80
N HIS A 229 -36.92 -16.49 17.82
CA HIS A 229 -38.30 -17.00 17.78
C HIS A 229 -39.35 -15.90 17.97
N LEU A 230 -39.07 -14.88 18.78
CA LEU A 230 -39.94 -13.71 18.90
C LEU A 230 -40.16 -13.04 17.54
N LEU A 231 -39.06 -12.83 16.80
CA LEU A 231 -39.11 -12.27 15.45
C LEU A 231 -39.75 -13.23 14.43
N GLN A 232 -39.56 -14.55 14.60
CA GLN A 232 -40.22 -15.56 13.77
C GLN A 232 -41.74 -15.53 13.94
N GLN A 233 -42.24 -15.42 15.18
CA GLN A 233 -43.68 -15.31 15.43
C GLN A 233 -44.24 -14.00 14.85
N TRP A 234 -43.52 -12.89 15.00
CA TRP A 234 -43.89 -11.64 14.34
C TRP A 234 -43.95 -11.79 12.82
N TRP A 235 -42.93 -12.37 12.20
CA TRP A 235 -42.89 -12.57 10.75
C TRP A 235 -44.03 -13.45 10.22
N GLN A 236 -44.40 -14.49 10.97
CA GLN A 236 -45.50 -15.40 10.62
C GLN A 236 -46.88 -14.78 10.82
N SER A 237 -47.01 -13.76 11.68
CA SER A 237 -48.29 -13.06 11.87
C SER A 237 -48.57 -12.00 10.81
N LEU A 238 -47.57 -11.62 10.02
CA LEU A 238 -47.71 -10.65 8.94
C LEU A 238 -48.47 -11.24 7.74
N SER A 239 -49.35 -10.44 7.15
CA SER A 239 -49.92 -10.67 5.82
C SER A 239 -48.85 -10.60 4.72
N ARG A 240 -49.17 -11.07 3.50
CA ARG A 240 -48.23 -11.00 2.38
C ARG A 240 -47.78 -9.57 2.04
N THR A 241 -48.68 -8.58 2.15
CA THR A 241 -48.34 -7.17 1.90
C THR A 241 -47.41 -6.63 2.98
N GLU A 242 -47.66 -6.96 4.25
CA GLU A 242 -46.79 -6.59 5.36
C GLU A 242 -45.42 -7.28 5.29
N GLN A 243 -45.38 -8.54 4.88
CA GLN A 243 -44.12 -9.27 4.65
C GLN A 243 -43.30 -8.60 3.55
N ARG A 244 -43.93 -8.22 2.42
CA ARG A 244 -43.26 -7.48 1.35
C ARG A 244 -42.74 -6.13 1.84
N LEU A 245 -43.55 -5.35 2.55
CA LEU A 245 -43.13 -4.07 3.13
C LEU A 245 -41.95 -4.22 4.10
N ALA A 246 -41.99 -5.25 4.96
CA ALA A 246 -40.91 -5.54 5.90
C ALA A 246 -39.59 -5.87 5.18
N VAL A 247 -39.65 -6.71 4.14
CA VAL A 247 -38.47 -7.08 3.37
C VAL A 247 -37.92 -5.90 2.58
N LEU A 248 -38.77 -5.04 1.99
CA LEU A 248 -38.33 -3.80 1.34
C LEU A 248 -37.60 -2.87 2.31
N LEU A 249 -38.16 -2.67 3.51
CA LEU A 249 -37.53 -1.86 4.56
C LEU A 249 -36.21 -2.48 5.06
N ALA A 250 -36.10 -3.80 5.07
CA ALA A 250 -34.89 -4.51 5.47
C ALA A 250 -33.82 -4.50 4.38
N ALA A 251 -34.23 -4.57 3.11
CA ALA A 251 -33.34 -4.45 1.96
C ALA A 251 -32.77 -3.03 1.83
N ALA A 252 -33.47 -2.01 2.33
CA ALA A 252 -33.02 -0.63 2.29
C ALA A 252 -31.71 -0.41 3.07
N GLY A 253 -30.73 0.24 2.42
CA GLY A 253 -29.45 0.59 3.04
C GLY A 253 -29.47 1.92 3.79
N GLU A 254 -30.46 2.77 3.52
CA GLU A 254 -30.74 4.03 4.19
C GLU A 254 -32.25 4.11 4.55
N PRO A 255 -32.69 5.05 5.42
CA PRO A 255 -34.09 5.21 5.84
C PRO A 255 -35.06 5.64 4.70
N LEU A 256 -35.98 4.78 4.27
CA LEU A 256 -36.83 5.04 3.09
C LEU A 256 -37.85 6.17 3.33
N PRO A 257 -38.10 7.06 2.34
CA PRO A 257 -39.18 8.02 2.41
C PRO A 257 -40.55 7.35 2.44
N MET A 258 -41.46 7.91 3.24
CA MET A 258 -42.84 7.40 3.35
C MET A 258 -43.57 7.37 2.00
N THR A 259 -43.31 8.36 1.14
CA THR A 259 -43.85 8.45 -0.23
C THR A 259 -43.44 7.27 -1.09
N VAL A 260 -42.18 6.86 -0.99
CA VAL A 260 -41.64 5.70 -1.70
C VAL A 260 -42.30 4.42 -1.23
N LEU A 261 -42.44 4.25 0.08
CA LEU A 261 -43.08 3.07 0.64
C LEU A 261 -44.52 2.94 0.14
N ALA A 262 -45.28 4.04 0.09
CA ALA A 262 -46.67 4.04 -0.36
C ALA A 262 -46.83 3.63 -1.83
N GLU A 263 -45.91 4.06 -2.69
CA GLU A 263 -45.94 3.71 -4.11
C GLU A 263 -45.52 2.26 -4.37
N VAL A 264 -44.48 1.79 -3.68
CA VAL A 264 -43.96 0.44 -3.87
C VAL A 264 -44.90 -0.61 -3.27
N SER A 265 -45.56 -0.32 -2.13
CA SER A 265 -46.49 -1.25 -1.49
C SER A 265 -47.87 -1.35 -2.15
N ALA A 266 -48.25 -0.41 -3.03
CA ALA A 266 -49.58 -0.26 -3.66
C ALA A 266 -50.78 -0.12 -2.68
N GLU A 267 -50.58 -0.36 -1.38
CA GLU A 267 -51.50 -0.16 -0.25
C GLU A 267 -51.06 1.02 0.63
N HIS A 268 -51.97 1.56 1.45
CA HIS A 268 -51.75 2.62 2.45
C HIS A 268 -50.78 2.18 3.58
N PRO A 269 -49.46 2.49 3.53
CA PRO A 269 -48.49 1.89 4.45
C PRO A 269 -48.49 2.56 5.83
N HIS A 270 -49.12 3.74 5.97
CA HIS A 270 -49.09 4.54 7.19
C HIS A 270 -49.66 3.78 8.39
N LEU A 271 -50.83 3.14 8.25
CA LEU A 271 -51.45 2.37 9.35
C LEU A 271 -50.56 1.20 9.81
N ILE A 272 -49.86 0.55 8.88
CA ILE A 272 -48.97 -0.58 9.18
C ILE A 272 -47.75 -0.08 9.95
N LEU A 273 -47.16 1.04 9.50
CA LEU A 273 -45.94 1.60 10.05
C LEU A 273 -46.17 2.29 11.40
N ASP A 274 -47.30 2.98 11.59
CA ASP A 274 -47.70 3.54 12.89
C ASP A 274 -47.84 2.42 13.93
N ARG A 275 -48.52 1.32 13.56
CA ARG A 275 -48.62 0.13 14.42
C ARG A 275 -47.26 -0.50 14.71
N TRP A 276 -46.34 -0.53 13.74
CA TRP A 276 -44.97 -1.04 13.98
C TRP A 276 -44.11 -0.07 14.81
N GLU A 277 -44.38 1.23 14.78
CA GLU A 277 -43.74 2.22 15.64
C GLU A 277 -44.21 2.04 17.09
N GLU A 278 -45.51 1.84 17.31
CA GLU A 278 -46.08 1.48 18.61
C GLU A 278 -45.47 0.19 19.16
N GLN A 279 -45.23 -0.82 18.29
CA GLN A 279 -44.53 -2.06 18.64
C GLN A 279 -43.02 -1.87 18.91
N GLY A 280 -42.45 -0.71 18.61
CA GLY A 280 -41.02 -0.41 18.77
C GLY A 280 -40.11 -1.06 17.72
N LEU A 281 -40.67 -1.45 16.57
CA LEU A 281 -39.94 -2.09 15.47
C LEU A 281 -39.35 -1.06 14.51
N VAL A 282 -40.06 0.02 14.23
CA VAL A 282 -39.63 1.10 13.32
C VAL A 282 -39.56 2.45 14.03
N HIS A 283 -38.83 3.37 13.43
CA HIS A 283 -38.83 4.79 13.77
C HIS A 283 -39.21 5.60 12.54
N ILE A 284 -40.17 6.50 12.71
CA ILE A 284 -40.59 7.46 11.69
C ILE A 284 -40.03 8.83 12.10
N ASN A 285 -39.05 9.31 11.33
CA ASN A 285 -38.36 10.57 11.62
C ASN A 285 -38.67 11.60 10.55
N LEU A 286 -39.07 12.79 10.97
CA LEU A 286 -39.15 13.95 10.10
C LEU A 286 -37.74 14.52 9.90
N ARG A 287 -37.22 14.45 8.67
CA ARG A 287 -35.94 15.07 8.30
C ARG A 287 -36.20 16.35 7.52
N ARG A 288 -35.71 17.47 8.04
CA ARG A 288 -35.69 18.76 7.34
C ARG A 288 -34.48 18.80 6.41
N LEU A 289 -34.72 18.97 5.10
CA LEU A 289 -33.68 18.97 4.06
C LEU A 289 -33.32 20.40 3.62
N SER A 290 -34.29 21.31 3.63
CA SER A 290 -34.15 22.75 3.34
C SER A 290 -35.01 23.55 4.34
N GLU A 291 -35.05 24.89 4.22
CA GLU A 291 -35.93 25.71 5.08
C GLU A 291 -37.43 25.39 4.86
N ASP A 292 -37.81 24.99 3.64
CA ASP A 292 -39.20 24.74 3.24
C ASP A 292 -39.55 23.24 3.05
N ASP A 293 -38.56 22.36 2.89
CA ASP A 293 -38.79 20.95 2.55
C ASP A 293 -38.53 19.98 3.73
N THR A 294 -39.53 19.13 4.01
CA THR A 294 -39.43 18.05 4.99
C THR A 294 -39.86 16.72 4.41
N ILE A 295 -39.13 15.65 4.74
CA ILE A 295 -39.46 14.28 4.32
C ILE A 295 -39.58 13.38 5.56
N LEU A 296 -40.65 12.58 5.61
CA LEU A 296 -40.80 11.51 6.60
C LEU A 296 -39.98 10.29 6.16
N LEU A 297 -39.00 9.91 6.98
CA LEU A 297 -38.12 8.78 6.72
C LEU A 297 -38.42 7.65 7.70
N VAL A 298 -38.48 6.43 7.18
CA VAL A 298 -38.80 5.23 7.94
C VAL A 298 -37.60 4.30 7.95
N ARG A 299 -37.26 3.80 9.14
CA ARG A 299 -36.22 2.75 9.31
C ARG A 299 -36.59 1.82 10.44
N TYR A 300 -35.99 0.62 10.44
CA TYR A 300 -36.04 -0.23 11.62
C TYR A 300 -35.32 0.43 12.81
N ALA A 301 -35.94 0.36 13.99
CA ALA A 301 -35.39 0.86 15.24
C ALA A 301 -34.12 0.08 15.65
N HIS A 302 -34.10 -1.22 15.32
CA HIS A 302 -32.99 -2.11 15.60
C HIS A 302 -32.67 -3.03 14.41
N ARG A 303 -31.37 -3.17 14.08
CA ARG A 303 -30.88 -4.01 12.98
C ARG A 303 -31.19 -5.51 13.11
N ALA A 304 -31.63 -5.97 14.29
CA ALA A 304 -32.00 -7.37 14.50
C ALA A 304 -33.08 -7.83 13.53
N VAL A 305 -34.08 -6.97 13.23
CA VAL A 305 -35.15 -7.28 12.28
C VAL A 305 -34.56 -7.51 10.89
N ARG A 306 -33.72 -6.57 10.42
CA ARG A 306 -33.03 -6.65 9.13
C ARG A 306 -32.17 -7.91 8.98
N LEU A 307 -31.34 -8.21 10.00
CA LEU A 307 -30.47 -9.39 9.99
C LEU A 307 -31.25 -10.71 10.17
N PHE A 308 -32.38 -10.68 10.85
CA PHE A 308 -33.30 -11.81 10.93
C PHE A 308 -33.91 -12.11 9.56
N LEU A 309 -34.44 -11.09 8.87
CA LEU A 309 -35.03 -11.23 7.52
C LEU A 309 -33.99 -11.66 6.49
N ALA A 310 -32.77 -11.11 6.52
CA ALA A 310 -31.69 -11.55 5.64
C ALA A 310 -31.26 -13.02 5.86
N ARG A 311 -31.58 -13.61 7.01
CA ARG A 311 -31.32 -15.02 7.32
C ARG A 311 -32.49 -15.93 6.92
N HIS A 312 -33.71 -15.53 7.25
CA HIS A 312 -34.90 -16.39 7.16
C HIS A 312 -35.79 -16.13 5.93
N ALA A 313 -35.62 -14.98 5.27
CA ALA A 313 -36.36 -14.56 4.07
C ALA A 313 -35.38 -14.13 2.95
N ALA A 314 -34.33 -14.93 2.72
CA ALA A 314 -33.25 -14.58 1.80
C ALA A 314 -33.71 -14.48 0.34
N HIS A 315 -34.67 -15.31 -0.07
CA HIS A 315 -35.22 -15.28 -1.42
C HIS A 315 -36.02 -14.00 -1.66
N GLU A 316 -36.88 -13.63 -0.71
CA GLU A 316 -37.67 -12.41 -0.70
C GLU A 316 -36.75 -11.18 -0.66
N MET A 317 -35.67 -11.24 0.11
CA MET A 317 -34.67 -10.17 0.19
C MET A 317 -34.01 -9.91 -1.17
N ASN A 318 -33.60 -10.97 -1.87
CA ASN A 318 -33.03 -10.87 -3.20
C ASN A 318 -34.02 -10.25 -4.21
N ALA A 319 -35.29 -10.68 -4.14
CA ALA A 319 -36.35 -10.12 -4.96
C ALA A 319 -36.58 -8.63 -4.66
N ALA A 320 -36.55 -8.23 -3.38
CA ALA A 320 -36.70 -6.83 -2.97
C ALA A 320 -35.55 -5.95 -3.47
N HIS A 321 -34.31 -6.45 -3.51
CA HIS A 321 -33.20 -5.72 -4.15
C HIS A 321 -33.45 -5.48 -5.65
N GLY A 322 -33.92 -6.50 -6.38
CA GLY A 322 -34.25 -6.35 -7.80
C GLY A 322 -35.42 -5.39 -8.05
N GLU A 323 -36.43 -5.43 -7.18
CA GLU A 323 -37.59 -4.53 -7.23
C GLU A 323 -37.18 -3.07 -6.96
N LEU A 324 -36.44 -2.82 -5.89
CA LEU A 324 -35.93 -1.48 -5.55
C LEU A 324 -35.00 -0.94 -6.64
N ALA A 325 -34.12 -1.78 -7.21
CA ALA A 325 -33.25 -1.38 -8.32
C ALA A 325 -34.05 -0.97 -9.56
N ARG A 326 -35.09 -1.74 -9.93
CA ARG A 326 -35.98 -1.41 -11.05
C ARG A 326 -36.70 -0.09 -10.81
N TRP A 327 -37.29 0.04 -9.62
CA TRP A 327 -38.09 1.21 -9.25
C TRP A 327 -37.23 2.48 -9.21
N TYR A 328 -36.02 2.42 -8.64
CA TYR A 328 -35.07 3.55 -8.67
C TYR A 328 -34.67 3.91 -10.10
N ALA A 329 -34.40 2.93 -10.96
CA ALA A 329 -34.02 3.16 -12.35
C ALA A 329 -35.14 3.81 -13.17
N GLU A 330 -36.41 3.49 -12.92
CA GLU A 330 -37.57 4.10 -13.58
C GLU A 330 -37.80 5.56 -13.12
N ARG A 331 -37.73 5.81 -11.81
CA ARG A 331 -37.92 7.15 -11.21
C ARG A 331 -36.82 8.14 -11.56
N LEU A 332 -35.57 7.68 -11.61
CA LEU A 332 -34.42 8.50 -12.04
C LEU A 332 -34.59 9.11 -13.43
N LYS A 333 -35.36 8.45 -14.32
CA LYS A 333 -35.64 8.93 -15.68
C LYS A 333 -36.65 10.08 -15.73
N GLN A 334 -37.53 10.20 -14.74
CA GLN A 334 -38.69 11.11 -14.80
C GLN A 334 -38.36 12.52 -14.29
N ASN A 335 -37.66 12.65 -13.16
CA ASN A 335 -37.19 13.96 -12.66
C ASN A 335 -35.95 13.80 -11.75
N PRO A 336 -34.73 13.93 -12.27
CA PRO A 336 -33.51 13.71 -11.48
C PRO A 336 -33.22 14.79 -10.42
N LEU A 337 -33.90 15.94 -10.48
CA LEU A 337 -33.71 17.03 -9.52
C LEU A 337 -34.56 16.86 -8.26
N ASP A 338 -35.59 16.01 -8.29
CA ASP A 338 -36.41 15.68 -7.12
C ASP A 338 -35.53 15.11 -5.99
N LEU A 339 -35.73 15.64 -4.78
CA LEU A 339 -34.98 15.28 -3.57
C LEU A 339 -35.18 13.82 -3.21
N THR A 340 -36.39 13.30 -3.41
CA THR A 340 -36.70 11.87 -3.22
C THR A 340 -35.89 11.04 -4.20
N ASN A 341 -35.89 11.39 -5.49
CA ASN A 341 -35.12 10.68 -6.51
C ASN A 341 -33.59 10.72 -6.28
N ARG A 342 -33.03 11.83 -5.79
CA ARG A 342 -31.61 11.90 -5.40
C ARG A 342 -31.28 10.96 -4.25
N TYR A 343 -32.11 10.96 -3.20
CA TYR A 343 -31.97 10.06 -2.07
C TYR A 343 -31.96 8.58 -2.51
N LEU A 344 -32.86 8.22 -3.44
CA LEU A 344 -33.00 6.84 -3.93
C LEU A 344 -31.87 6.43 -4.89
N GLY A 345 -31.39 7.37 -5.71
CA GLY A 345 -30.25 7.15 -6.61
C GLY A 345 -28.99 6.67 -5.88
N ARG A 346 -28.77 7.08 -4.62
CA ARG A 346 -27.65 6.63 -3.78
C ARG A 346 -27.60 5.14 -3.50
N GLN A 347 -28.74 4.50 -3.60
CA GLN A 347 -28.90 3.11 -3.22
C GLN A 347 -28.93 2.19 -4.45
N LEU A 348 -29.08 2.73 -5.67
CA LEU A 348 -29.20 1.92 -6.89
C LEU A 348 -28.01 0.98 -7.12
N ALA A 349 -26.78 1.47 -6.99
CA ALA A 349 -25.57 0.65 -7.15
C ALA A 349 -25.54 -0.49 -6.12
N ARG A 350 -25.91 -0.20 -4.86
CA ARG A 350 -26.02 -1.20 -3.80
C ARG A 350 -27.07 -2.26 -4.12
N HIS A 351 -28.29 -1.86 -4.49
CA HIS A 351 -29.34 -2.83 -4.80
C HIS A 351 -29.02 -3.64 -6.05
N THR A 352 -28.32 -3.06 -7.03
CA THR A 352 -27.82 -3.82 -8.19
C THR A 352 -26.82 -4.89 -7.74
N ALA A 353 -25.83 -4.51 -6.94
CA ALA A 353 -24.76 -5.41 -6.48
C ALA A 353 -25.27 -6.54 -5.57
N LEU A 354 -26.26 -6.26 -4.73
CA LEU A 354 -26.88 -7.26 -3.83
C LEU A 354 -28.01 -8.05 -4.50
N CYS A 355 -28.47 -7.66 -5.69
CA CYS A 355 -29.43 -8.42 -6.47
C CYS A 355 -28.71 -9.53 -7.26
N PRO A 356 -29.12 -10.80 -7.13
CA PRO A 356 -28.55 -11.89 -7.91
C PRO A 356 -28.62 -11.59 -9.42
N PRO A 357 -27.58 -11.87 -10.21
CA PRO A 357 -27.55 -11.56 -11.65
C PRO A 357 -28.78 -12.05 -12.42
N ALA A 358 -29.28 -13.25 -12.09
CA ALA A 358 -30.45 -13.86 -12.75
C ALA A 358 -31.78 -13.11 -12.49
N GLN A 359 -31.85 -12.26 -11.46
CA GLN A 359 -33.06 -11.52 -11.08
C GLN A 359 -32.97 -10.02 -11.43
N ARG A 360 -31.90 -9.61 -12.13
CA ARG A 360 -31.68 -8.19 -12.45
C ARG A 360 -32.66 -7.70 -13.53
N PRO A 361 -33.20 -6.48 -13.38
CA PRO A 361 -33.94 -5.82 -14.45
C PRO A 361 -33.10 -5.65 -15.72
N ALA A 362 -33.73 -5.79 -16.89
CA ALA A 362 -33.05 -5.84 -18.19
C ALA A 362 -32.34 -4.52 -18.63
N HIS A 363 -32.54 -3.40 -17.93
CA HIS A 363 -32.00 -2.08 -18.33
C HIS A 363 -31.65 -1.20 -17.13
N LEU A 364 -30.63 -1.59 -16.37
CA LEU A 364 -30.12 -0.77 -15.26
C LEU A 364 -29.06 0.24 -15.75
N PRO A 365 -29.11 1.51 -15.31
CA PRO A 365 -28.08 2.52 -15.59
C PRO A 365 -26.67 2.08 -15.18
N THR A 366 -26.57 1.27 -14.12
CA THR A 366 -25.33 0.72 -13.58
C THR A 366 -24.64 -0.28 -14.51
N ALA A 367 -25.30 -0.73 -15.59
CA ALA A 367 -24.70 -1.61 -16.59
C ALA A 367 -23.56 -0.94 -17.39
N ASN A 368 -23.51 0.40 -17.44
CA ASN A 368 -22.39 1.13 -18.02
C ASN A 368 -21.67 1.97 -16.94
N PRO A 369 -20.62 1.42 -16.31
CA PRO A 369 -19.98 2.00 -15.15
C PRO A 369 -19.48 3.42 -15.31
N THR A 370 -18.79 3.73 -16.41
CA THR A 370 -18.19 5.06 -16.60
C THR A 370 -19.26 6.13 -16.76
N THR A 371 -20.31 5.84 -17.53
CA THR A 371 -21.43 6.77 -17.71
C THR A 371 -22.19 7.00 -16.40
N TRP A 372 -22.44 5.93 -15.63
CA TRP A 372 -23.09 6.02 -14.33
C TRP A 372 -22.23 6.86 -13.35
N LEU A 373 -20.97 6.51 -13.18
CA LEU A 373 -20.10 7.17 -12.20
C LEU A 373 -19.90 8.66 -12.50
N ARG A 374 -19.81 9.06 -13.79
CA ARG A 374 -19.78 10.48 -14.19
C ARG A 374 -21.07 11.21 -13.83
N GLU A 375 -22.23 10.62 -14.09
CA GLU A 375 -23.51 11.21 -13.68
C GLU A 375 -23.59 11.39 -12.16
N ARG A 376 -23.06 10.42 -11.40
CA ARG A 376 -23.02 10.47 -9.94
C ARG A 376 -22.02 11.49 -9.41
N GLU A 377 -20.87 11.64 -10.05
CA GLU A 377 -19.91 12.71 -9.75
C GLU A 377 -20.57 14.09 -9.91
N LEU A 378 -21.30 14.31 -11.00
CA LEU A 378 -21.99 15.57 -11.26
C LEU A 378 -23.09 15.90 -10.24
N ARG A 379 -23.81 14.88 -9.75
CA ARG A 379 -24.99 15.09 -8.88
C ARG A 379 -24.67 15.07 -7.38
N GLU A 380 -23.73 14.24 -6.96
CA GLU A 380 -23.40 14.02 -5.55
C GLU A 380 -21.93 14.26 -5.21
N GLY A 381 -21.14 14.69 -6.19
CA GLY A 381 -19.71 14.84 -6.05
C GLY A 381 -18.97 13.51 -6.06
N ILE A 382 -17.65 13.62 -5.97
CA ILE A 382 -16.72 12.49 -6.12
C ILE A 382 -16.90 11.45 -5.01
N ALA A 383 -17.27 11.86 -3.79
CA ALA A 383 -17.55 10.93 -2.70
C ALA A 383 -18.78 10.03 -2.99
N GLY A 384 -19.78 10.57 -3.70
CA GLY A 384 -20.94 9.81 -4.17
C GLY A 384 -20.56 8.77 -5.22
N ALA A 385 -19.79 9.19 -6.23
CA ALA A 385 -19.25 8.30 -7.25
C ALA A 385 -18.35 7.20 -6.65
N LEU A 386 -17.46 7.52 -5.72
CA LEU A 386 -16.58 6.56 -5.05
C LEU A 386 -17.37 5.47 -4.31
N ARG A 387 -18.43 5.87 -3.60
CA ARG A 387 -19.30 4.91 -2.89
C ARG A 387 -19.97 3.95 -3.87
N ASP A 388 -20.49 4.45 -4.98
CA ASP A 388 -21.12 3.64 -6.01
C ASP A 388 -20.10 2.74 -6.71
N ALA A 389 -18.90 3.25 -7.03
CA ALA A 389 -17.80 2.47 -7.61
C ALA A 389 -17.41 1.29 -6.72
N GLY A 390 -17.38 1.47 -5.40
CA GLY A 390 -17.15 0.36 -4.47
C GLY A 390 -18.25 -0.71 -4.52
N TRP A 391 -19.52 -0.34 -4.74
CA TRP A 391 -20.60 -1.33 -4.93
C TRP A 391 -20.46 -2.04 -6.27
N MET A 392 -20.05 -1.32 -7.31
CA MET A 392 -19.75 -1.92 -8.60
C MET A 392 -18.55 -2.86 -8.54
N LEU A 393 -17.55 -2.56 -7.68
CA LEU A 393 -16.41 -3.44 -7.44
C LEU A 393 -16.85 -4.75 -6.76
N TYR A 394 -17.78 -4.65 -5.82
CA TYR A 394 -18.42 -5.81 -5.20
C TYR A 394 -19.20 -6.64 -6.24
N ASP A 395 -19.95 -5.97 -7.12
CA ASP A 395 -20.72 -6.62 -8.18
C ASP A 395 -19.84 -7.32 -9.23
N ALA A 396 -18.74 -6.68 -9.61
CA ALA A 396 -17.81 -7.20 -10.62
C ALA A 396 -17.17 -8.53 -10.22
N ALA A 397 -17.19 -8.89 -8.93
CA ALA A 397 -16.81 -10.22 -8.45
C ALA A 397 -17.62 -11.37 -9.09
N ALA A 398 -18.86 -11.10 -9.48
CA ALA A 398 -19.73 -12.06 -10.18
C ALA A 398 -19.62 -11.95 -11.72
N GLY A 399 -18.86 -10.98 -12.22
CA GLY A 399 -18.67 -10.68 -13.63
C GLY A 399 -17.33 -11.19 -14.19
N SER A 400 -16.80 -10.50 -15.19
CA SER A 400 -15.51 -10.87 -15.80
C SER A 400 -14.32 -10.38 -14.95
N PRO A 401 -13.16 -11.07 -14.98
CA PRO A 401 -11.92 -10.59 -14.37
C PRO A 401 -11.47 -9.22 -14.89
N LEU A 402 -11.77 -8.92 -16.17
CA LEU A 402 -11.50 -7.63 -16.79
C LEU A 402 -12.31 -6.51 -16.12
N ASP A 403 -13.62 -6.72 -15.97
CA ASP A 403 -14.50 -5.75 -15.31
C ASP A 403 -14.08 -5.53 -13.86
N LEU A 404 -13.67 -6.58 -13.16
CA LEU A 404 -13.16 -6.47 -11.80
C LEU A 404 -11.92 -5.58 -11.71
N ALA A 405 -10.91 -5.85 -12.52
CA ALA A 405 -9.67 -5.07 -12.52
C ALA A 405 -9.90 -3.62 -12.99
N ARG A 406 -10.78 -3.42 -13.98
CA ARG A 406 -11.18 -2.11 -14.49
C ARG A 406 -11.89 -1.27 -13.44
N ILE A 407 -12.91 -1.83 -12.78
CA ILE A 407 -13.64 -1.12 -11.72
C ILE A 407 -12.74 -0.86 -10.52
N ALA A 408 -11.79 -1.76 -10.22
CA ALA A 408 -10.79 -1.52 -9.18
C ALA A 408 -9.95 -0.28 -9.51
N ALA A 409 -9.39 -0.18 -10.73
CA ALA A 409 -8.65 0.99 -11.22
C ALA A 409 -9.45 2.31 -11.11
N ILE A 410 -10.72 2.29 -11.53
CA ILE A 410 -11.62 3.45 -11.39
C ILE A 410 -11.84 3.82 -9.92
N THR A 411 -12.10 2.82 -9.07
CA THR A 411 -12.35 3.02 -7.63
C THR A 411 -11.13 3.65 -6.93
N GLY A 412 -9.91 3.18 -7.22
CA GLY A 412 -8.68 3.77 -6.71
C GLY A 412 -8.49 5.23 -7.18
N THR A 413 -8.77 5.49 -8.46
CA THR A 413 -8.71 6.84 -9.04
C THR A 413 -9.70 7.79 -8.37
N LEU A 414 -10.95 7.36 -8.17
CA LEU A 414 -11.96 8.13 -7.44
C LEU A 414 -11.58 8.32 -5.97
N ALA A 415 -10.92 7.35 -5.32
CA ALA A 415 -10.46 7.48 -3.94
C ALA A 415 -9.41 8.60 -3.79
N THR A 416 -8.48 8.74 -4.74
CA THR A 416 -7.54 9.88 -4.76
C THR A 416 -8.26 11.18 -5.10
N ARG A 417 -9.14 11.20 -6.11
CA ARG A 417 -9.87 12.41 -6.51
C ARG A 417 -10.86 12.91 -5.45
N ALA A 418 -11.34 12.02 -4.56
CA ALA A 418 -12.25 12.37 -3.46
C ALA A 418 -11.57 13.19 -2.36
N ARG A 419 -10.23 13.25 -2.33
CA ARG A 419 -9.46 14.05 -1.37
C ARG A 419 -9.63 15.53 -1.70
N GLN A 420 -10.39 16.25 -0.88
CA GLN A 420 -10.73 17.66 -1.12
C GLN A 420 -10.44 18.53 0.10
N LEU A 421 -9.86 19.71 -0.15
CA LEU A 421 -9.68 20.78 0.83
C LEU A 421 -9.98 22.12 0.16
N THR A 422 -10.52 23.06 0.94
CA THR A 422 -10.65 24.47 0.54
C THR A 422 -9.47 25.26 1.10
N GLY A 423 -8.93 26.19 0.30
CA GLY A 423 -7.73 26.90 0.74
C GLY A 423 -8.00 27.86 1.90
N ASP A 424 -9.23 28.36 2.08
CA ASP A 424 -9.61 29.14 3.27
C ASP A 424 -9.38 28.37 4.58
N VAL A 425 -9.75 27.08 4.62
CA VAL A 425 -9.56 26.22 5.80
C VAL A 425 -8.07 25.92 5.99
N VAL A 426 -7.34 25.69 4.91
CA VAL A 426 -5.89 25.46 4.94
C VAL A 426 -5.14 26.69 5.45
N VAL A 427 -5.49 27.89 4.97
CA VAL A 427 -4.91 29.16 5.41
C VAL A 427 -5.23 29.42 6.87
N ALA A 428 -6.48 29.23 7.30
CA ALA A 428 -6.86 29.40 8.70
C ALA A 428 -6.08 28.46 9.62
N ALA A 429 -5.95 27.18 9.25
CA ALA A 429 -5.18 26.19 10.00
C ALA A 429 -3.68 26.53 10.03
N PHE A 430 -3.12 26.96 8.89
CA PHE A 430 -1.73 27.40 8.79
C PHE A 430 -1.44 28.61 9.68
N LEU A 431 -2.24 29.67 9.60
CA LEU A 431 -2.05 30.87 10.40
C LEU A 431 -2.17 30.57 11.90
N THR A 432 -3.10 29.70 12.29
CA THR A 432 -3.23 29.22 13.67
C THR A 432 -1.97 28.44 14.11
N ALA A 433 -1.49 27.52 13.27
CA ALA A 433 -0.29 26.73 13.55
C ALA A 433 0.99 27.59 13.61
N VAL A 434 1.09 28.65 12.81
CA VAL A 434 2.22 29.60 12.85
C VAL A 434 2.27 30.34 14.19
N GLN A 435 1.12 30.67 14.77
CA GLN A 435 1.04 31.33 16.08
C GLN A 435 1.51 30.42 17.22
N THR A 436 1.31 29.10 17.09
CA THR A 436 1.57 28.13 18.17
C THR A 436 2.85 27.30 17.99
N GLY A 437 3.32 27.10 16.75
CA GLY A 437 4.26 26.02 16.41
C GLY A 437 5.36 26.37 15.40
N GLY A 438 5.72 27.66 15.25
CA GLY A 438 6.79 28.11 14.37
C GLY A 438 6.44 28.05 12.88
N ARG A 439 7.07 28.93 12.08
CA ARG A 439 6.70 29.15 10.67
C ARG A 439 7.02 27.96 9.75
N GLU A 440 8.27 27.51 9.75
CA GLU A 440 8.74 26.48 8.82
C GLU A 440 8.21 25.08 9.14
N GLY A 441 8.07 24.74 10.42
CA GLY A 441 7.48 23.47 10.85
C GLY A 441 6.01 23.38 10.45
N SER A 442 5.25 24.45 10.70
CA SER A 442 3.84 24.55 10.31
C SER A 442 3.65 24.47 8.80
N LEU A 443 4.49 25.18 8.02
CA LEU A 443 4.42 25.11 6.57
C LEU A 443 4.73 23.70 6.06
N ARG A 444 5.79 23.05 6.56
CA ARG A 444 6.13 21.67 6.17
C ARG A 444 4.96 20.72 6.39
N ARG A 445 4.28 20.79 7.55
CA ARG A 445 3.11 19.96 7.85
C ARG A 445 1.93 20.25 6.93
N VAL A 446 1.57 21.52 6.75
CA VAL A 446 0.45 21.91 5.87
C VAL A 446 0.72 21.48 4.43
N THR A 447 1.95 21.69 3.94
CA THR A 447 2.34 21.28 2.59
C THR A 447 2.23 19.76 2.43
N ALA A 448 2.64 18.97 3.43
CA ALA A 448 2.48 17.51 3.40
C ALA A 448 1.01 17.05 3.28
N ILE A 449 0.05 17.77 3.87
CA ILE A 449 -1.38 17.49 3.70
C ILE A 449 -1.86 17.93 2.30
N VAL A 450 -1.43 19.11 1.84
CA VAL A 450 -1.79 19.63 0.51
C VAL A 450 -1.23 18.75 -0.61
N GLU A 451 -0.08 18.10 -0.43
CA GLU A 451 0.47 17.16 -1.41
C GLU A 451 -0.41 15.92 -1.64
N GLN A 452 -1.24 15.54 -0.66
CA GLN A 452 -2.16 14.40 -0.80
C GLN A 452 -3.35 14.71 -1.72
N LEU A 453 -3.59 15.99 -2.03
CA LEU A 453 -4.66 16.41 -2.94
C LEU A 453 -4.31 15.99 -4.38
N PRO A 454 -5.31 15.60 -5.19
CA PRO A 454 -5.11 15.35 -6.61
C PRO A 454 -4.59 16.61 -7.29
N ASP A 455 -3.63 16.43 -8.20
CA ASP A 455 -3.13 17.53 -9.02
C ASP A 455 -4.25 18.06 -9.93
N GLY A 456 -4.25 19.39 -10.12
CA GLY A 456 -5.24 20.10 -10.92
C GLY A 456 -5.67 21.43 -10.28
N VAL A 457 -6.69 22.04 -10.87
CA VAL A 457 -7.17 23.39 -10.51
C VAL A 457 -7.51 23.53 -9.01
N PRO A 458 -8.18 22.57 -8.34
CA PRO A 458 -8.47 22.70 -6.92
C PRO A 458 -7.21 22.78 -6.04
N LYS A 459 -6.20 21.95 -6.31
CA LYS A 459 -4.91 21.98 -5.59
C LYS A 459 -4.14 23.26 -5.89
N ALA A 460 -4.15 23.72 -7.14
CA ALA A 460 -3.53 24.99 -7.53
C ALA A 460 -4.14 26.17 -6.76
N ALA A 461 -5.46 26.22 -6.61
CA ALA A 461 -6.14 27.24 -5.83
C ALA A 461 -5.72 27.23 -4.34
N VAL A 462 -5.61 26.04 -3.74
CA VAL A 462 -5.11 25.88 -2.36
C VAL A 462 -3.66 26.35 -2.22
N LEU A 463 -2.78 25.94 -3.15
CA LEU A 463 -1.37 26.35 -3.16
C LEU A 463 -1.19 27.86 -3.32
N ARG A 464 -2.02 28.48 -4.17
CA ARG A 464 -2.03 29.94 -4.36
C ARG A 464 -2.43 30.67 -3.08
N GLN A 465 -3.56 30.30 -2.48
CA GLN A 465 -4.01 30.92 -1.22
C GLN A 465 -3.02 30.68 -0.07
N LEU A 466 -2.41 29.49 0.02
CA LEU A 466 -1.34 29.22 0.98
C LEU A 466 -0.08 30.05 0.69
N GLY A 467 0.28 30.26 -0.57
CA GLY A 467 1.39 31.12 -0.99
C GLY A 467 1.17 32.58 -0.62
N GLU A 468 -0.04 33.11 -0.83
CA GLU A 468 -0.47 34.44 -0.38
C GLU A 468 -0.37 34.56 1.15
N ALA A 469 -0.80 33.54 1.89
CA ALA A 469 -0.66 33.50 3.35
C ALA A 469 0.80 33.41 3.81
N CYS A 470 1.65 32.65 3.10
CA CYS A 470 3.09 32.61 3.37
C CYS A 470 3.74 33.99 3.16
N TYR A 471 3.29 34.73 2.15
CA TYR A 471 3.76 36.09 1.90
C TYR A 471 3.39 37.03 3.05
N SER A 472 2.17 36.94 3.60
CA SER A 472 1.72 37.78 4.72
C SER A 472 2.49 37.52 6.03
N VAL A 473 3.02 36.31 6.23
CA VAL A 473 3.88 35.96 7.39
C VAL A 473 5.38 36.09 7.11
N ASN A 474 5.78 36.85 6.08
CA ASN A 474 7.16 37.12 5.68
C ASN A 474 7.99 35.91 5.22
N MET A 475 7.36 34.88 4.65
CA MET A 475 8.04 33.71 4.07
C MET A 475 8.15 33.81 2.54
N ARG A 476 8.90 34.80 2.04
CA ARG A 476 8.94 35.17 0.60
C ARG A 476 9.38 34.03 -0.32
N SER A 477 10.46 33.31 0.02
CA SER A 477 10.97 32.20 -0.80
C SER A 477 9.97 31.04 -0.89
N ALA A 478 9.33 30.70 0.23
CA ALA A 478 8.28 29.69 0.27
C ALA A 478 7.04 30.13 -0.53
N ALA A 479 6.61 31.38 -0.37
CA ALA A 479 5.49 31.94 -1.13
C ALA A 479 5.73 31.86 -2.64
N MET A 480 6.91 32.27 -3.12
CA MET A 480 7.22 32.21 -4.56
C MET A 480 7.23 30.77 -5.10
N ARG A 481 7.78 29.80 -4.33
CA ARG A 481 7.74 28.39 -4.72
C ARG A 481 6.31 27.85 -4.83
N LEU A 482 5.44 28.17 -3.87
CA LEU A 482 4.05 27.71 -3.88
C LEU A 482 3.24 28.35 -5.01
N LEU A 483 3.42 29.65 -5.26
CA LEU A 483 2.75 30.37 -6.34
C LEU A 483 3.22 29.88 -7.72
N SER A 484 4.52 29.64 -7.91
CA SER A 484 5.05 29.04 -9.14
C SER A 484 4.43 27.67 -9.39
N ARG A 485 4.38 26.80 -8.38
CA ARG A 485 3.76 25.47 -8.51
C ARG A 485 2.25 25.55 -8.78
N ALA A 486 1.56 26.54 -8.23
CA ALA A 486 0.15 26.76 -8.53
C ALA A 486 -0.05 27.13 -10.02
N LEU A 487 0.78 28.04 -10.56
CA LEU A 487 0.75 28.41 -11.98
C LEU A 487 1.07 27.22 -12.89
N ASP A 488 2.07 26.39 -12.52
CA ASP A 488 2.41 25.19 -13.29
C ASP A 488 1.23 24.21 -13.37
N LEU A 489 0.50 24.02 -12.27
CA LEU A 489 -0.69 23.17 -12.22
C LEU A 489 -1.90 23.77 -12.95
N GLU A 490 -2.03 25.11 -13.00
CA GLU A 490 -3.06 25.78 -13.81
C GLU A 490 -2.78 25.62 -15.32
N ALA A 491 -1.50 25.68 -15.72
CA ALA A 491 -1.09 25.46 -17.11
C ALA A 491 -1.15 23.98 -17.52
N GLN A 492 -0.78 23.07 -16.63
CA GLN A 492 -0.74 21.62 -16.85
C GLN A 492 -1.42 20.89 -15.69
N PRO A 493 -2.76 20.68 -15.75
CA PRO A 493 -3.51 20.12 -14.63
C PRO A 493 -3.19 18.65 -14.35
N VAL A 494 -2.66 17.91 -15.32
CA VAL A 494 -2.24 16.51 -15.13
C VAL A 494 -0.72 16.44 -14.92
N SER A 495 -0.31 16.10 -13.71
CA SER A 495 1.11 16.04 -13.36
C SER A 495 1.83 14.86 -14.03
N ARG A 496 3.17 14.94 -14.01
CA ARG A 496 4.03 13.82 -14.40
C ARG A 496 3.81 12.60 -13.50
N ALA A 497 3.65 12.81 -12.19
CA ALA A 497 3.42 11.73 -11.24
C ALA A 497 2.11 10.98 -11.54
N TRP A 498 1.03 11.68 -11.89
CA TRP A 498 -0.24 11.06 -12.26
C TRP A 498 -0.11 10.09 -13.46
N ARG A 499 0.66 10.49 -14.47
CA ARG A 499 0.96 9.68 -15.66
C ARG A 499 1.88 8.52 -15.34
N ASP A 500 2.91 8.76 -14.52
CA ASP A 500 3.94 7.77 -14.19
C ASP A 500 3.34 6.53 -13.50
N VAL A 501 2.42 6.69 -12.54
CA VAL A 501 1.77 5.54 -11.88
C VAL A 501 0.99 4.68 -12.89
N ARG A 502 0.30 5.31 -13.85
CA ARG A 502 -0.44 4.57 -14.91
C ARG A 502 0.53 3.86 -15.84
N ASP A 503 1.53 4.57 -16.32
CA ASP A 503 2.52 4.06 -17.27
C ASP A 503 3.35 2.93 -16.64
N GLN A 504 3.60 2.97 -15.33
CA GLN A 504 4.19 1.88 -14.56
C GLN A 504 3.31 0.63 -14.54
N ALA A 505 2.01 0.77 -14.29
CA ALA A 505 1.09 -0.37 -14.33
C ALA A 505 1.01 -0.99 -15.74
N ILE A 506 1.03 -0.17 -16.80
CA ILE A 506 1.06 -0.63 -18.19
C ILE A 506 2.38 -1.33 -18.51
N GLU A 507 3.53 -0.81 -18.06
CA GLU A 507 4.82 -1.48 -18.19
C GLU A 507 4.81 -2.86 -17.52
N ALA A 508 4.24 -2.98 -16.31
CA ALA A 508 4.14 -4.25 -15.61
C ALA A 508 3.30 -5.27 -16.39
N LEU A 509 2.17 -4.84 -16.97
CA LEU A 509 1.33 -5.67 -17.84
C LEU A 509 2.09 -6.08 -19.11
N ALA A 510 2.80 -5.16 -19.75
CA ALA A 510 3.60 -5.43 -20.95
C ALA A 510 4.73 -6.43 -20.67
N THR A 511 5.42 -6.25 -19.54
CA THR A 511 6.51 -7.13 -19.10
C THR A 511 6.00 -8.54 -18.80
N ALA A 512 4.81 -8.67 -18.20
CA ALA A 512 4.19 -9.97 -17.98
C ALA A 512 3.78 -10.67 -19.30
N CYS A 513 3.24 -9.93 -20.27
CA CYS A 513 3.02 -10.47 -21.63
C CYS A 513 4.33 -10.98 -22.25
N LEU A 514 5.43 -10.24 -22.09
CA LEU A 514 6.74 -10.64 -22.60
C LEU A 514 7.27 -11.90 -21.91
N ILE A 515 7.18 -12.00 -20.58
CA ILE A 515 7.57 -13.20 -19.81
C ILE A 515 6.74 -14.42 -20.25
N ALA A 516 5.47 -14.21 -20.63
CA ALA A 516 4.61 -15.25 -21.20
C ALA A 516 4.99 -15.68 -22.63
N GLY A 517 5.93 -14.99 -23.28
CA GLY A 517 6.34 -15.21 -24.66
C GLY A 517 5.48 -14.48 -25.72
N ASP A 518 4.56 -13.61 -25.31
CA ASP A 518 3.67 -12.89 -26.23
C ASP A 518 4.21 -11.49 -26.56
N VAL A 519 5.12 -11.47 -27.54
CA VAL A 519 5.79 -10.25 -27.99
C VAL A 519 4.80 -9.22 -28.57
N ASP A 520 3.80 -9.68 -29.32
CA ASP A 520 2.84 -8.80 -30.00
C ASP A 520 2.00 -8.02 -28.99
N ARG A 521 1.48 -8.69 -27.95
CA ARG A 521 0.73 -8.01 -26.89
C ARG A 521 1.61 -7.16 -26.00
N ALA A 522 2.86 -7.57 -25.74
CA ALA A 522 3.81 -6.74 -25.01
C ALA A 522 4.06 -5.38 -25.72
N LEU A 523 4.23 -5.41 -27.05
CA LEU A 523 4.38 -4.19 -27.84
C LEU A 523 3.09 -3.36 -27.90
N ALA A 524 1.93 -3.99 -28.04
CA ALA A 524 0.65 -3.28 -28.01
C ALA A 524 0.45 -2.54 -26.67
N CYS A 525 0.82 -3.16 -25.54
CA CYS A 525 0.83 -2.47 -24.25
C CYS A 525 1.87 -1.34 -24.20
N ALA A 526 3.08 -1.55 -24.74
CA ALA A 526 4.13 -0.53 -24.75
C ALA A 526 3.71 0.73 -25.54
N GLU A 527 2.93 0.59 -26.60
CA GLU A 527 2.39 1.71 -27.38
C GLU A 527 1.42 2.60 -26.59
N LEU A 528 0.81 2.06 -25.52
CA LEU A 528 -0.09 2.80 -24.63
C LEU A 528 0.64 3.65 -23.58
N ILE A 529 1.97 3.51 -23.46
CA ILE A 529 2.80 4.26 -22.50
C ILE A 529 3.15 5.63 -23.07
N ASP A 530 2.77 6.71 -22.37
CA ASP A 530 3.05 8.09 -22.80
C ASP A 530 4.52 8.47 -22.55
N LEU A 531 5.12 8.01 -21.44
CA LEU A 531 6.52 8.30 -21.11
C LEU A 531 7.48 7.50 -22.02
N LEU A 532 8.07 8.18 -23.00
CA LEU A 532 8.95 7.58 -24.02
C LEU A 532 10.11 6.76 -23.43
N GLU A 533 10.70 7.17 -22.32
CA GLU A 533 11.78 6.42 -21.67
C GLU A 533 11.30 5.04 -21.19
N ARG A 534 10.12 4.98 -20.56
CA ARG A 534 9.53 3.76 -20.01
C ARG A 534 9.03 2.84 -21.13
N ARG A 535 8.42 3.43 -22.17
CA ARG A 535 8.09 2.70 -23.42
C ARG A 535 9.33 2.04 -24.03
N ALA A 536 10.40 2.81 -24.19
CA ALA A 536 11.64 2.32 -24.79
C ALA A 536 12.31 1.22 -23.93
N GLN A 537 12.14 1.26 -22.60
CA GLN A 537 12.59 0.18 -21.71
C GLN A 537 11.90 -1.14 -22.05
N VAL A 538 10.57 -1.16 -22.21
CA VAL A 538 9.83 -2.37 -22.62
C VAL A 538 10.25 -2.82 -24.02
N GLU A 539 10.33 -1.91 -25.00
CA GLU A 539 10.77 -2.23 -26.36
C GLU A 539 12.18 -2.84 -26.39
N THR A 540 13.09 -2.38 -25.52
CA THR A 540 14.44 -2.94 -25.38
C THR A 540 14.42 -4.35 -24.79
N LEU A 541 13.58 -4.62 -23.79
CA LEU A 541 13.39 -5.98 -23.26
C LEU A 541 12.84 -6.92 -24.33
N VAL A 542 11.90 -6.46 -25.14
CA VAL A 542 11.39 -7.22 -26.29
C VAL A 542 12.50 -7.51 -27.29
N ILE A 543 13.36 -6.53 -27.62
CA ILE A 543 14.50 -6.73 -28.52
C ILE A 543 15.42 -7.82 -28.01
N ARG A 544 15.80 -7.79 -26.73
CA ARG A 544 16.66 -8.81 -26.12
C ARG A 544 16.03 -10.20 -26.25
N ARG A 545 14.74 -10.31 -25.99
CA ARG A 545 14.01 -11.57 -26.16
C ARG A 545 14.00 -12.06 -27.61
N LEU A 546 13.78 -11.15 -28.57
CA LEU A 546 13.82 -11.48 -30.00
C LEU A 546 15.21 -11.95 -30.45
N LEU A 547 16.28 -11.37 -29.89
CA LEU A 547 17.66 -11.81 -30.15
C LEU A 547 17.93 -13.20 -29.57
N GLU A 548 17.45 -13.50 -28.36
CA GLU A 548 17.52 -14.84 -27.75
C GLU A 548 16.76 -15.88 -28.57
N ASP A 549 15.58 -15.53 -29.10
CA ASP A 549 14.74 -16.39 -29.92
C ASP A 549 15.20 -16.47 -31.40
N GLY A 550 16.31 -15.80 -31.77
CA GLY A 550 16.87 -15.80 -33.13
C GLY A 550 16.07 -15.02 -34.18
N GLN A 551 15.14 -14.16 -33.75
CA GLN A 551 14.28 -13.35 -34.63
C GLN A 551 14.93 -12.00 -35.01
N TYR A 552 16.10 -12.08 -35.64
CA TYR A 552 16.94 -10.91 -35.94
C TYR A 552 16.25 -9.83 -36.81
N ASP A 553 15.43 -10.23 -37.80
CA ASP A 553 14.70 -9.29 -38.66
C ASP A 553 13.71 -8.41 -37.89
N ARG A 554 13.08 -9.01 -36.88
CA ARG A 554 12.08 -8.34 -36.06
C ARG A 554 12.76 -7.42 -35.05
N ALA A 555 13.86 -7.88 -34.43
CA ALA A 555 14.70 -7.07 -33.56
C ALA A 555 15.28 -5.84 -34.30
N TRP A 556 15.75 -6.03 -35.54
CA TRP A 556 16.25 -4.95 -36.39
C TRP A 556 15.19 -3.90 -36.69
N ARG A 557 13.97 -4.31 -37.09
CA ARG A 557 12.88 -3.35 -37.35
C ARG A 557 12.45 -2.60 -36.08
N LEU A 558 12.30 -3.32 -34.97
CA LEU A 558 11.84 -2.74 -33.70
C LEU A 558 12.85 -1.74 -33.13
N SER A 559 14.15 -2.05 -33.15
CA SER A 559 15.18 -1.12 -32.67
C SER A 559 15.20 0.21 -33.43
N ARG A 560 14.76 0.22 -34.69
CA ARG A 560 14.64 1.43 -35.52
C ARG A 560 13.34 2.20 -35.29
N SER A 561 12.31 1.58 -34.69
CA SER A 561 11.05 2.25 -34.37
C SER A 561 11.02 2.88 -32.98
N ILE A 562 12.03 2.64 -32.14
CA ILE A 562 12.13 3.25 -30.80
C ILE A 562 12.25 4.77 -30.93
N LEU A 563 11.34 5.49 -30.28
CA LEU A 563 11.25 6.96 -30.35
C LEU A 563 12.25 7.68 -29.42
N HIS A 564 12.67 7.04 -28.33
CA HIS A 564 13.58 7.66 -27.37
C HIS A 564 15.03 7.56 -27.84
N GLU A 565 15.60 8.67 -28.32
CA GLU A 565 16.90 8.73 -29.02
C GLU A 565 18.03 7.93 -28.36
N ASN A 566 18.29 8.18 -27.06
CA ASN A 566 19.38 7.49 -26.36
C ASN A 566 19.13 5.99 -26.21
N ARG A 567 17.89 5.58 -25.95
CA ARG A 567 17.54 4.16 -25.74
C ARG A 567 17.52 3.42 -27.07
N ALA A 568 17.04 4.07 -28.12
CA ALA A 568 17.11 3.58 -29.49
C ALA A 568 18.56 3.26 -29.87
N ALA A 569 19.49 4.19 -29.66
CA ALA A 569 20.90 3.96 -30.02
C ALA A 569 21.52 2.76 -29.29
N TRP A 570 21.23 2.58 -28.00
CA TRP A 570 21.71 1.42 -27.24
C TRP A 570 21.08 0.10 -27.71
N ALA A 571 19.77 0.08 -27.95
CA ALA A 571 19.09 -1.11 -28.46
C ALA A 571 19.57 -1.47 -29.88
N GLN A 572 19.79 -0.47 -30.73
CA GLN A 572 20.36 -0.65 -32.07
C GLN A 572 21.80 -1.18 -32.00
N ALA A 573 22.61 -0.71 -31.05
CA ALA A 573 23.94 -1.24 -30.81
C ALA A 573 23.91 -2.73 -30.39
N GLU A 574 23.01 -3.12 -29.48
CA GLU A 574 22.82 -4.53 -29.10
C GLU A 574 22.43 -5.41 -30.31
N VAL A 575 21.51 -4.94 -31.14
CA VAL A 575 21.10 -5.65 -32.37
C VAL A 575 22.25 -5.73 -33.38
N ALA A 576 23.00 -4.65 -33.57
CA ALA A 576 24.13 -4.62 -34.50
C ALA A 576 25.22 -5.63 -34.10
N VAL A 577 25.56 -5.72 -32.81
CA VAL A 577 26.48 -6.74 -32.29
C VAL A 577 25.94 -8.15 -32.56
N ALA A 578 24.66 -8.40 -32.30
CA ALA A 578 24.06 -9.71 -32.54
C ALA A 578 24.05 -10.11 -34.03
N LEU A 579 23.79 -9.16 -34.93
CA LEU A 579 23.82 -9.36 -36.39
C LEU A 579 25.25 -9.62 -36.91
N GLU A 580 26.25 -8.89 -36.41
CA GLU A 580 27.66 -9.12 -36.73
C GLU A 580 28.11 -10.53 -36.32
N ARG A 581 27.68 -11.01 -35.14
CA ARG A 581 28.01 -12.36 -34.64
C ARG A 581 27.53 -13.48 -35.57
N ILE A 582 26.45 -13.27 -36.30
CA ILE A 582 25.91 -14.23 -37.27
C ILE A 582 26.36 -13.94 -38.72
N GLY A 583 27.18 -12.91 -38.93
CA GLY A 583 27.70 -12.52 -40.24
C GLY A 583 26.69 -11.81 -41.15
N ASP A 584 25.65 -11.19 -40.59
CA ASP A 584 24.65 -10.46 -41.38
C ASP A 584 25.16 -9.05 -41.74
N PRO A 585 25.16 -8.66 -43.04
CA PRO A 585 25.70 -7.37 -43.50
C PRO A 585 24.96 -6.15 -42.92
N ARG A 586 23.74 -6.33 -42.41
CA ARG A 586 22.98 -5.26 -41.74
C ARG A 586 23.62 -4.84 -40.42
N GLY A 587 24.43 -5.70 -39.80
CA GLY A 587 25.18 -5.39 -38.58
C GLY A 587 26.12 -4.20 -38.78
N ALA A 588 27.08 -4.35 -39.70
CA ALA A 588 28.01 -3.28 -40.10
C ALA A 588 27.29 -1.99 -40.53
N MET A 589 26.25 -2.10 -41.37
CA MET A 589 25.43 -0.96 -41.79
C MET A 589 24.85 -0.21 -40.58
N MET A 590 24.34 -0.94 -39.60
CA MET A 590 23.73 -0.34 -38.41
C MET A 590 24.76 0.34 -37.52
N LEU A 591 25.96 -0.24 -37.36
CA LEU A 591 27.07 0.38 -36.63
C LEU A 591 27.48 1.73 -37.25
N ASP A 592 27.48 1.82 -38.57
CA ASP A 592 27.82 3.06 -39.28
C ASP A 592 26.75 4.15 -39.15
N GLU A 593 25.48 3.77 -39.02
CA GLU A 593 24.37 4.70 -38.83
C GLU A 593 24.23 5.24 -37.39
N LEU A 594 24.85 4.59 -36.39
CA LEU A 594 24.77 5.00 -34.99
C LEU A 594 25.39 6.39 -34.77
N LYS A 595 24.54 7.37 -34.42
CA LYS A 595 24.95 8.75 -34.11
C LYS A 595 25.47 8.94 -32.69
N VAL A 596 25.01 8.12 -31.75
CA VAL A 596 25.43 8.20 -30.34
C VAL A 596 26.78 7.49 -30.21
N GLU A 597 27.84 8.29 -30.12
CA GLU A 597 29.23 7.79 -30.11
C GLU A 597 29.48 6.76 -29.01
N THR A 598 28.88 6.93 -27.82
CA THR A 598 29.08 6.00 -26.70
C THR A 598 28.47 4.62 -26.94
N ALA A 599 27.32 4.55 -27.62
CA ALA A 599 26.67 3.28 -27.98
C ALA A 599 27.44 2.57 -29.10
N ARG A 600 27.88 3.32 -30.13
CA ARG A 600 28.75 2.79 -31.20
C ARG A 600 30.06 2.25 -30.62
N ALA A 601 30.71 3.04 -29.77
CA ALA A 601 31.97 2.64 -29.13
C ALA A 601 31.80 1.39 -28.28
N TRP A 602 30.71 1.27 -27.51
CA TRP A 602 30.44 0.04 -26.78
C TRP A 602 30.36 -1.18 -27.71
N ALA A 603 29.57 -1.10 -28.80
CA ALA A 603 29.40 -2.22 -29.73
C ALA A 603 30.72 -2.63 -30.41
N GLU A 604 31.51 -1.67 -30.88
CA GLU A 604 32.81 -1.94 -31.49
C GLU A 604 33.81 -2.54 -30.49
N ILE A 605 33.77 -2.10 -29.22
CA ILE A 605 34.60 -2.67 -28.16
C ILE A 605 34.20 -4.12 -27.88
N GLU A 606 32.91 -4.44 -27.80
CA GLU A 606 32.45 -5.83 -27.61
C GLU A 606 32.92 -6.72 -28.76
N LEU A 607 32.71 -6.30 -30.02
CA LEU A 607 33.11 -7.08 -31.19
C LEU A 607 34.63 -7.21 -31.32
N ALA A 608 35.39 -6.17 -30.96
CA ALA A 608 36.84 -6.24 -30.91
C ALA A 608 37.31 -7.25 -29.86
N CYS A 609 36.73 -7.25 -28.66
CA CYS A 609 37.04 -8.21 -27.60
C CYS A 609 36.75 -9.66 -28.02
N GLU A 610 35.70 -9.92 -28.79
CA GLU A 610 35.37 -11.25 -29.29
C GLU A 610 36.37 -11.77 -30.33
N VAL A 611 36.80 -10.91 -31.26
CA VAL A 611 37.73 -11.30 -32.33
C VAL A 611 39.18 -11.34 -31.84
N ALA A 612 39.52 -10.62 -30.76
CA ALA A 612 40.87 -10.46 -30.22
C ALA A 612 41.66 -11.76 -30.08
N LEU A 613 41.02 -12.87 -29.69
CA LEU A 613 41.71 -14.15 -29.50
C LEU A 613 42.11 -14.81 -30.82
N ARG A 614 41.35 -14.57 -31.89
CA ARG A 614 41.53 -15.16 -33.22
C ARG A 614 42.36 -14.26 -34.15
N ASP A 615 42.13 -12.96 -34.10
CA ASP A 615 42.79 -11.96 -34.95
C ASP A 615 43.01 -10.65 -34.14
N GLU A 616 44.21 -10.51 -33.59
CA GLU A 616 44.61 -9.36 -32.78
C GLU A 616 44.62 -8.06 -33.60
N GLU A 617 45.15 -8.11 -34.82
CA GLU A 617 45.27 -6.94 -35.68
C GLU A 617 43.89 -6.42 -36.09
N ALA A 618 42.92 -7.31 -36.33
CA ALA A 618 41.53 -6.91 -36.57
C ALA A 618 40.89 -6.26 -35.33
N ALA A 619 41.10 -6.82 -34.14
CA ALA A 619 40.58 -6.25 -32.90
C ALA A 619 41.17 -4.85 -32.62
N LEU A 620 42.49 -4.69 -32.76
CA LEU A 620 43.15 -3.39 -32.61
C LEU A 620 42.68 -2.39 -33.67
N ARG A 621 42.52 -2.81 -34.93
CA ARG A 621 41.98 -1.92 -35.98
C ARG A 621 40.59 -1.40 -35.64
N ARG A 622 39.68 -2.26 -35.14
CA ARG A 622 38.35 -1.84 -34.71
C ARG A 622 38.41 -0.80 -33.59
N ILE A 623 39.24 -1.03 -32.57
CA ILE A 623 39.41 -0.05 -31.48
C ILE A 623 40.01 1.26 -31.98
N MET A 624 41.06 1.21 -32.81
CA MET A 624 41.74 2.42 -33.29
C MET A 624 40.88 3.26 -34.25
N ALA A 625 39.89 2.64 -34.89
CA ALA A 625 38.91 3.32 -35.74
C ALA A 625 37.86 4.13 -34.97
N LEU A 626 37.78 4.00 -33.63
CA LEU A 626 36.85 4.79 -32.83
C LEU A 626 37.20 6.29 -32.88
N PRO A 627 36.20 7.18 -32.99
CA PRO A 627 36.43 8.62 -33.19
C PRO A 627 36.99 9.30 -31.93
N GLY A 628 36.50 8.93 -30.74
CA GLY A 628 36.88 9.56 -29.48
C GLY A 628 38.12 8.91 -28.85
N GLN A 629 39.12 9.73 -28.48
CA GLN A 629 40.33 9.22 -27.81
C GLN A 629 40.03 8.47 -26.51
N HIS A 630 39.14 9.00 -25.68
CA HIS A 630 38.73 8.34 -24.44
C HIS A 630 38.05 6.97 -24.69
N GLN A 631 37.31 6.83 -25.78
CA GLN A 631 36.67 5.55 -26.15
C GLN A 631 37.72 4.54 -26.63
N ARG A 632 38.71 4.97 -27.44
CA ARG A 632 39.87 4.15 -27.81
C ARG A 632 40.61 3.65 -26.58
N ASP A 633 40.91 4.54 -25.66
CA ASP A 633 41.62 4.25 -24.42
C ASP A 633 40.84 3.23 -23.56
N ARG A 634 39.52 3.38 -23.43
CA ARG A 634 38.65 2.39 -22.76
C ARG A 634 38.63 1.05 -23.48
N GLY A 635 38.58 1.05 -24.81
CA GLY A 635 38.61 -0.16 -25.64
C GLY A 635 39.93 -0.92 -25.48
N LEU A 636 41.06 -0.21 -25.54
CA LEU A 636 42.40 -0.75 -25.32
C LEU A 636 42.55 -1.33 -23.91
N ALA A 637 42.05 -0.64 -22.88
CA ALA A 637 42.06 -1.17 -21.51
C ALA A 637 41.26 -2.48 -21.39
N ARG A 638 40.11 -2.56 -22.06
CA ARG A 638 39.31 -3.78 -22.07
C ARG A 638 39.96 -4.92 -22.86
N LEU A 639 40.58 -4.62 -24.01
CA LEU A 639 41.38 -5.58 -24.77
C LEU A 639 42.57 -6.10 -23.96
N ALA A 640 43.28 -5.23 -23.25
CA ALA A 640 44.40 -5.62 -22.39
C ALA A 640 43.96 -6.66 -21.35
N ARG A 641 42.79 -6.47 -20.71
CA ARG A 641 42.22 -7.48 -19.82
C ARG A 641 41.87 -8.78 -20.54
N VAL A 642 41.27 -8.74 -21.73
CA VAL A 642 40.94 -9.95 -22.49
C VAL A 642 42.20 -10.74 -22.85
N PHE A 643 43.26 -10.06 -23.31
CA PHE A 643 44.55 -10.71 -23.59
C PHE A 643 45.20 -11.29 -22.34
N ALA A 644 45.13 -10.60 -21.20
CA ALA A 644 45.66 -11.10 -19.93
C ALA A 644 44.96 -12.37 -19.46
N HIS A 645 43.62 -12.45 -19.55
CA HIS A 645 42.88 -13.67 -19.18
C HIS A 645 43.11 -14.83 -20.17
N ALA A 646 43.56 -14.52 -21.38
CA ALA A 646 43.92 -15.52 -22.39
C ALA A 646 45.42 -15.87 -22.41
N GLU A 647 46.17 -15.48 -21.37
CA GLU A 647 47.61 -15.74 -21.21
C GLU A 647 48.48 -15.17 -22.36
N LYS A 648 47.97 -14.14 -23.05
CA LYS A 648 48.70 -13.37 -24.08
C LYS A 648 49.33 -12.11 -23.46
N ASP A 649 50.23 -12.33 -22.51
CA ASP A 649 50.79 -11.28 -21.64
C ASP A 649 51.45 -10.13 -22.43
N GLY A 650 52.19 -10.46 -23.49
CA GLY A 650 52.86 -9.46 -24.34
C GLY A 650 51.86 -8.53 -25.04
N ASP A 651 50.79 -9.08 -25.58
CA ASP A 651 49.75 -8.33 -26.29
C ASP A 651 48.92 -7.51 -25.31
N ALA A 652 48.67 -8.04 -24.11
CA ALA A 652 48.03 -7.31 -23.02
C ALA A 652 48.82 -6.05 -22.65
N LEU A 653 50.14 -6.17 -22.46
CA LEU A 653 51.01 -5.04 -22.19
C LEU A 653 51.04 -4.05 -23.35
N ALA A 654 51.17 -4.55 -24.59
CA ALA A 654 51.22 -3.71 -25.78
C ALA A 654 49.90 -2.97 -26.03
N ALA A 655 48.74 -3.53 -25.66
CA ALA A 655 47.46 -2.84 -25.71
C ALA A 655 47.38 -1.73 -24.65
N ALA A 656 47.85 -2.00 -23.42
CA ALA A 656 47.88 -0.99 -22.35
C ALA A 656 48.83 0.18 -22.69
N GLU A 657 50.02 -0.09 -23.25
CA GLU A 657 50.98 0.96 -23.62
C GLU A 657 50.45 1.91 -24.72
N ARG A 658 49.49 1.46 -25.54
CA ARG A 658 48.86 2.28 -26.59
C ARG A 658 47.79 3.25 -26.07
N ILE A 659 47.34 3.10 -24.83
CA ILE A 659 46.37 3.99 -24.20
C ILE A 659 46.99 5.40 -24.11
N SER A 660 46.31 6.43 -24.59
CA SER A 660 46.87 7.80 -24.58
C SER A 660 46.63 8.53 -23.25
N ASN A 661 45.43 8.40 -22.67
CA ASN A 661 45.13 8.91 -21.35
C ASN A 661 46.05 8.25 -20.31
N ARG A 662 46.88 9.07 -19.67
CA ARG A 662 47.94 8.62 -18.78
C ARG A 662 47.40 7.95 -17.52
N GLU A 663 46.33 8.48 -16.94
CA GLU A 663 45.69 7.91 -15.76
C GLU A 663 45.17 6.50 -16.06
N LEU A 664 44.35 6.37 -17.12
CA LEU A 664 43.78 5.09 -17.54
C LEU A 664 44.86 4.10 -17.98
N ARG A 665 45.96 4.57 -18.60
CA ARG A 665 47.10 3.73 -18.95
C ARG A 665 47.77 3.17 -17.71
N VAL A 666 48.10 4.03 -16.75
CA VAL A 666 48.73 3.62 -15.49
C VAL A 666 47.83 2.64 -14.73
N THR A 667 46.54 2.93 -14.57
CA THR A 667 45.62 2.01 -13.87
C THR A 667 45.51 0.67 -14.59
N THR A 668 45.43 0.65 -15.93
CA THR A 668 45.44 -0.60 -16.71
C THR A 668 46.75 -1.38 -16.55
N LEU A 669 47.91 -0.72 -16.56
CA LEU A 669 49.20 -1.37 -16.31
C LEU A 669 49.29 -1.97 -14.90
N LEU A 670 48.70 -1.31 -13.90
CA LEU A 670 48.60 -1.83 -12.54
C LEU A 670 47.61 -2.99 -12.43
N GLU A 671 46.48 -2.94 -13.12
CA GLU A 671 45.56 -4.08 -13.25
C GLU A 671 46.28 -5.29 -13.86
N LEU A 672 47.01 -5.09 -14.96
CA LEU A 672 47.83 -6.15 -15.58
C LEU A 672 48.86 -6.71 -14.61
N ARG A 673 49.47 -5.88 -13.76
CA ARG A 673 50.40 -6.40 -12.74
C ARG A 673 49.71 -7.38 -11.79
N VAL A 674 48.47 -7.09 -11.40
CA VAL A 674 47.70 -7.95 -10.48
C VAL A 674 47.24 -9.23 -11.18
N LEU A 675 46.84 -9.14 -12.45
CA LEU A 675 46.34 -10.28 -13.24
C LEU A 675 47.46 -11.23 -13.71
N LEU A 676 48.63 -10.70 -14.06
CA LEU A 676 49.71 -11.44 -14.73
C LEU A 676 50.81 -11.89 -13.77
N GLN A 677 51.59 -12.89 -14.21
CA GLN A 677 52.80 -13.37 -13.52
C GLN A 677 54.07 -13.19 -14.39
N GLY A 678 55.25 -13.34 -13.80
CA GLY A 678 56.51 -13.37 -14.56
C GLY A 678 57.03 -12.00 -15.05
N LEU A 679 57.74 -12.00 -16.18
CA LEU A 679 58.51 -10.84 -16.67
C LEU A 679 57.60 -9.68 -17.10
N VAL A 680 56.55 -9.96 -17.87
CA VAL A 680 55.63 -8.93 -18.41
C VAL A 680 54.92 -8.20 -17.27
N ALA A 681 54.48 -8.93 -16.25
CA ALA A 681 53.88 -8.34 -15.05
C ALA A 681 54.82 -7.32 -14.40
N ASN A 682 56.10 -7.67 -14.20
CA ASN A 682 57.09 -6.74 -13.62
C ASN A 682 57.33 -5.53 -14.53
N LEU A 683 57.36 -5.72 -15.85
CA LEU A 683 57.51 -4.63 -16.82
C LEU A 683 56.31 -3.67 -16.76
N ALA A 684 55.08 -4.17 -16.63
CA ALA A 684 53.89 -3.35 -16.48
C ALA A 684 53.99 -2.42 -15.25
N THR A 685 54.45 -2.94 -14.11
CA THR A 685 54.69 -2.11 -12.91
C THR A 685 55.79 -1.09 -13.10
N GLU A 686 56.90 -1.47 -13.74
CA GLU A 686 58.00 -0.55 -13.99
C GLU A 686 57.56 0.61 -14.88
N ARG A 687 56.81 0.31 -15.95
CA ARG A 687 56.20 1.32 -16.83
C ARG A 687 55.26 2.25 -16.07
N ALA A 688 54.34 1.69 -15.29
CA ALA A 688 53.42 2.46 -14.45
C ALA A 688 54.18 3.38 -13.47
N THR A 689 55.23 2.87 -12.82
CA THR A 689 56.04 3.64 -11.86
C THR A 689 56.72 4.83 -12.55
N ARG A 690 57.39 4.59 -13.69
CA ARG A 690 58.05 5.66 -14.46
C ARG A 690 57.05 6.74 -14.89
N GLU A 691 55.84 6.34 -15.27
CA GLU A 691 54.79 7.28 -15.63
C GLU A 691 54.28 8.06 -14.42
N ILE A 692 54.18 7.47 -13.25
CA ILE A 692 53.79 8.20 -12.04
C ILE A 692 54.89 9.18 -11.60
N ASP A 693 56.16 8.79 -11.70
CA ASP A 693 57.30 9.63 -11.33
C ASP A 693 57.41 10.89 -12.19
N ALA A 694 57.01 10.79 -13.47
CA ALA A 694 56.99 11.92 -14.39
C ALA A 694 55.68 12.75 -14.33
N LEU A 695 54.79 12.51 -13.37
CA LEU A 695 53.61 13.37 -13.11
C LEU A 695 53.93 14.44 -12.07
N GLN A 696 53.27 15.59 -12.20
CA GLN A 696 53.30 16.70 -11.24
C GLN A 696 51.86 17.20 -11.06
N GLY A 697 51.48 17.64 -9.86
CA GLY A 697 50.13 18.15 -9.57
C GLY A 697 49.17 17.14 -8.94
N GLU A 698 47.87 17.42 -9.05
CA GLU A 698 46.78 16.78 -8.30
C GLU A 698 46.47 15.32 -8.71
N ASP A 699 46.88 14.88 -9.90
CA ASP A 699 46.64 13.50 -10.38
C ASP A 699 47.66 12.48 -9.82
N ARG A 700 48.83 12.96 -9.37
CA ARG A 700 49.92 12.11 -8.90
C ARG A 700 49.55 11.31 -7.62
N PRO A 701 48.92 11.90 -6.60
CA PRO A 701 48.49 11.19 -5.39
C PRO A 701 47.59 9.98 -5.66
N ILE A 702 46.57 10.14 -6.50
CA ILE A 702 45.59 9.10 -6.82
C ILE A 702 46.28 7.87 -7.44
N LEU A 703 47.20 8.10 -8.38
CA LEU A 703 47.92 7.03 -9.07
C LEU A 703 49.00 6.39 -8.19
N LEU A 704 49.63 7.15 -7.29
CA LEU A 704 50.53 6.60 -6.26
C LEU A 704 49.78 5.68 -5.29
N ALA A 705 48.57 6.06 -4.87
CA ALA A 705 47.72 5.22 -4.05
C ALA A 705 47.34 3.90 -4.77
N ALA A 706 47.01 3.98 -6.06
CA ALA A 706 46.75 2.80 -6.88
C ALA A 706 47.99 1.89 -7.02
N LEU A 707 49.18 2.47 -7.22
CA LEU A 707 50.44 1.74 -7.30
C LEU A 707 50.77 1.04 -5.97
N ALA A 708 50.55 1.73 -4.83
CA ALA A 708 50.72 1.14 -3.51
C ALA A 708 49.76 -0.06 -3.32
N SER A 709 48.48 0.10 -3.64
CA SER A 709 47.48 -0.96 -3.55
C SER A 709 47.84 -2.16 -4.45
N ALA A 710 48.27 -1.94 -5.68
CA ALA A 710 48.72 -3.00 -6.58
C ALA A 710 49.93 -3.77 -6.03
N HIS A 711 50.89 -3.06 -5.40
CA HIS A 711 52.01 -3.70 -4.71
C HIS A 711 51.57 -4.54 -3.50
N ALA A 712 50.55 -4.12 -2.77
CA ALA A 712 49.99 -4.88 -1.66
C ALA A 712 49.26 -6.15 -2.16
N ALA A 713 48.47 -6.05 -3.23
CA ALA A 713 47.73 -7.16 -3.83
C ALA A 713 48.62 -8.31 -4.32
N ILE A 714 49.88 -8.02 -4.67
CA ILE A 714 50.89 -9.01 -5.07
C ILE A 714 51.80 -9.45 -3.91
N GLY A 715 51.43 -9.15 -2.67
CA GLY A 715 52.13 -9.54 -1.45
C GLY A 715 53.37 -8.70 -1.08
N ARG A 716 53.59 -7.53 -1.71
CA ARG A 716 54.75 -6.65 -1.43
C ARG A 716 54.37 -5.48 -0.51
N LYS A 717 53.85 -5.79 0.68
CA LYS A 717 53.37 -4.79 1.66
C LYS A 717 54.37 -3.69 2.01
N ASP A 718 55.62 -4.02 2.31
CA ASP A 718 56.61 -3.01 2.73
C ASP A 718 56.86 -1.98 1.64
N ARG A 719 56.84 -2.43 0.37
CA ARG A 719 56.96 -1.54 -0.78
C ARG A 719 55.70 -0.71 -1.00
N ALA A 720 54.52 -1.30 -0.78
CA ALA A 720 53.26 -0.56 -0.80
C ALA A 720 53.23 0.57 0.22
N LEU A 721 53.65 0.30 1.47
CA LEU A 721 53.73 1.31 2.53
C LEU A 721 54.76 2.39 2.22
N ALA A 722 55.94 2.02 1.69
CA ALA A 722 56.94 3.00 1.27
C ALA A 722 56.43 3.95 0.17
N ILE A 723 55.58 3.46 -0.73
CA ILE A 723 54.95 4.26 -1.79
C ILE A 723 53.84 5.14 -1.21
N ALA A 724 52.97 4.58 -0.37
CA ALA A 724 51.89 5.33 0.30
C ALA A 724 52.45 6.49 1.13
N ASN A 725 53.54 6.28 1.87
CA ASN A 725 54.21 7.29 2.70
C ASN A 725 54.85 8.45 1.91
N GLN A 726 54.83 8.42 0.56
CA GLN A 726 55.15 9.59 -0.25
C GLN A 726 54.01 10.62 -0.29
N LEU A 727 52.81 10.22 0.11
CA LEU A 727 51.61 11.04 0.22
C LEU A 727 51.50 11.67 1.61
N ARG A 728 50.60 12.64 1.77
CA ARG A 728 50.37 13.36 3.04
C ARG A 728 48.89 13.68 3.23
N GLY A 729 48.47 13.80 4.49
CA GLY A 729 47.10 14.16 4.85
C GLY A 729 46.08 13.11 4.38
N GLU A 730 44.93 13.57 3.91
CA GLU A 730 43.81 12.74 3.45
C GLU A 730 44.21 11.74 2.34
N GLU A 731 45.10 12.14 1.42
CA GLU A 731 45.57 11.27 0.34
C GLU A 731 46.43 10.09 0.84
N LEU A 732 47.16 10.27 1.95
CA LEU A 732 47.89 9.17 2.59
C LEU A 732 46.89 8.17 3.20
N GLU A 733 45.89 8.66 3.92
CA GLU A 733 44.87 7.83 4.58
C GLU A 733 44.07 7.01 3.55
N ARG A 734 43.69 7.62 2.42
CA ARG A 734 43.11 6.93 1.25
C ARG A 734 44.01 5.85 0.65
N ALA A 735 45.32 6.09 0.60
CA ALA A 735 46.26 5.10 0.09
C ALA A 735 46.42 3.93 1.08
N LEU A 736 46.53 4.22 2.38
CA LEU A 736 46.62 3.21 3.43
C LEU A 736 45.34 2.36 3.49
N SER A 737 44.16 2.96 3.33
CA SER A 737 42.86 2.25 3.29
C SER A 737 42.83 1.22 2.16
N ARG A 738 43.23 1.62 0.94
CA ARG A 738 43.34 0.72 -0.23
C ARG A 738 44.44 -0.33 -0.09
N VAL A 739 45.56 -0.01 0.56
CA VAL A 739 46.64 -0.97 0.83
C VAL A 739 46.16 -2.05 1.81
N ALA A 740 45.45 -1.67 2.87
CA ALA A 740 44.89 -2.62 3.83
C ALA A 740 43.93 -3.61 3.16
N VAL A 741 43.00 -3.12 2.32
CA VAL A 741 42.06 -3.98 1.56
C VAL A 741 42.83 -4.94 0.63
N ALA A 742 43.81 -4.43 -0.11
CA ALA A 742 44.61 -5.22 -1.04
C ALA A 742 45.48 -6.28 -0.32
N CYS A 743 45.98 -6.01 0.88
CA CYS A 743 46.67 -7.01 1.71
C CYS A 743 45.76 -8.21 2.02
N VAL A 744 44.48 -7.98 2.32
CA VAL A 744 43.52 -9.07 2.57
C VAL A 744 43.23 -9.88 1.30
N GLN A 745 43.09 -9.22 0.15
CA GLN A 745 42.94 -9.90 -1.14
C GLN A 745 44.14 -10.80 -1.48
N ALA A 746 45.34 -10.41 -1.04
CA ALA A 746 46.56 -11.20 -1.16
C ALA A 746 46.72 -12.29 -0.09
N GLY A 747 45.80 -12.38 0.88
CA GLY A 747 45.87 -13.31 2.01
C GLY A 747 46.72 -12.86 3.21
N ASP A 748 47.26 -11.64 3.22
CA ASP A 748 48.03 -11.05 4.34
C ASP A 748 47.12 -10.27 5.30
N TYR A 749 46.31 -10.99 6.08
CA TYR A 749 45.39 -10.36 7.06
C TYR A 749 46.14 -9.64 8.19
N ALA A 750 47.24 -10.22 8.69
CA ALA A 750 48.05 -9.59 9.73
C ALA A 750 48.66 -8.27 9.24
N GLY A 751 49.10 -8.22 7.99
CA GLY A 751 49.54 -7.01 7.33
C GLY A 751 48.45 -5.97 7.23
N ALA A 752 47.24 -6.34 6.80
CA ALA A 752 46.10 -5.42 6.74
C ALA A 752 45.79 -4.79 8.10
N GLN A 753 45.78 -5.57 9.18
CA GLN A 753 45.56 -5.05 10.55
C GLN A 753 46.66 -4.06 10.97
N ALA A 754 47.92 -4.34 10.62
CA ALA A 754 49.02 -3.43 10.90
C ALA A 754 48.88 -2.10 10.13
N VAL A 755 48.33 -2.12 8.92
CA VAL A 755 48.06 -0.89 8.15
C VAL A 755 46.89 -0.11 8.75
N LEU A 756 45.78 -0.77 9.08
CA LEU A 756 44.63 -0.14 9.75
C LEU A 756 45.02 0.53 11.08
N ALA A 757 45.96 -0.07 11.82
CA ALA A 757 46.45 0.50 13.08
C ALA A 757 47.31 1.77 12.89
N GLN A 758 47.86 2.00 11.69
CA GLN A 758 48.64 3.20 11.36
C GLN A 758 47.77 4.37 10.90
N MET A 759 46.54 4.07 10.47
CA MET A 759 45.59 5.09 10.00
C MET A 759 45.10 5.96 11.16
N THR A 760 44.90 7.25 10.88
CA THR A 760 44.42 8.23 11.86
C THR A 760 43.05 8.80 11.52
N ASP A 761 42.67 8.78 10.23
CA ASP A 761 41.33 9.12 9.77
C ASP A 761 40.37 7.96 10.09
N ASP A 762 39.23 8.25 10.71
CA ASP A 762 38.25 7.23 11.07
C ASP A 762 37.33 6.88 9.89
N ASP A 763 37.00 7.83 9.02
CA ASP A 763 36.10 7.60 7.87
C ASP A 763 36.77 6.66 6.84
N GLU A 764 38.03 6.92 6.50
CA GLU A 764 38.81 6.06 5.59
C GLU A 764 39.07 4.68 6.18
N ARG A 765 39.27 4.60 7.49
CA ARG A 765 39.52 3.34 8.21
C ARG A 765 38.26 2.50 8.32
N ASP A 766 37.11 3.14 8.55
CA ASP A 766 35.82 2.48 8.59
C ASP A 766 35.41 1.98 7.20
N TRP A 767 35.70 2.74 6.13
CA TRP A 767 35.57 2.25 4.75
C TRP A 767 36.44 1.01 4.50
N ALA A 768 37.72 1.03 4.90
CA ALA A 768 38.60 -0.11 4.72
C ALA A 768 38.13 -1.35 5.50
N ARG A 769 37.67 -1.17 6.73
CA ARG A 769 37.11 -2.26 7.55
C ARG A 769 35.88 -2.88 6.91
N ASP A 770 35.00 -2.07 6.35
CA ASP A 770 33.79 -2.51 5.64
C ASP A 770 34.13 -3.37 4.39
N GLU A 771 35.09 -2.92 3.56
CA GLU A 771 35.55 -3.71 2.41
C GLU A 771 36.28 -5.00 2.80
N ILE A 772 37.12 -4.93 3.83
CA ILE A 772 37.79 -6.11 4.37
C ILE A 772 36.76 -7.11 4.90
N ALA A 773 35.75 -6.65 5.64
CA ALA A 773 34.70 -7.50 6.17
C ALA A 773 33.94 -8.23 5.04
N ARG A 774 33.56 -7.52 3.96
CA ARG A 774 32.95 -8.13 2.76
C ARG A 774 33.85 -9.17 2.12
N THR A 775 35.15 -8.85 1.97
CA THR A 775 36.12 -9.76 1.35
C THR A 775 36.28 -11.04 2.17
N LEU A 776 36.45 -10.92 3.48
CA LEU A 776 36.56 -12.06 4.40
C LEU A 776 35.29 -12.93 4.40
N ALA A 777 34.12 -12.31 4.36
CA ALA A 777 32.86 -13.03 4.24
C ALA A 777 32.74 -13.81 2.92
N SER A 778 33.21 -13.23 1.80
CA SER A 778 33.18 -13.89 0.49
C SER A 778 34.02 -15.17 0.42
N ILE A 779 35.09 -15.26 1.21
CA ILE A 779 35.94 -16.45 1.35
C ILE A 779 35.51 -17.37 2.50
N GLY A 780 34.45 -17.01 3.22
CA GLY A 780 33.87 -17.83 4.29
C GLY A 780 34.45 -17.61 5.70
N ASP A 781 35.27 -16.58 5.93
CA ASP A 781 35.80 -16.22 7.25
C ASP A 781 34.89 -15.20 7.96
N TRP A 782 33.82 -15.71 8.56
CA TRP A 782 32.75 -14.89 9.14
C TRP A 782 33.10 -14.28 10.49
N GLU A 783 33.95 -14.95 11.27
CA GLU A 783 34.37 -14.47 12.58
C GLU A 783 35.24 -13.22 12.42
N SER A 784 36.25 -13.29 11.54
CA SER A 784 37.08 -12.14 11.21
C SER A 784 36.28 -11.04 10.52
N ALA A 785 35.37 -11.37 9.61
CA ALA A 785 34.50 -10.39 8.96
C ALA A 785 33.65 -9.60 9.98
N MET A 786 33.03 -10.29 10.93
CA MET A 786 32.24 -9.66 11.98
C MET A 786 33.11 -8.82 12.93
N ALA A 787 34.31 -9.29 13.27
CA ALA A 787 35.25 -8.52 14.07
C ALA A 787 35.60 -7.18 13.40
N GLN A 788 35.80 -7.17 12.07
CA GLN A 788 36.05 -5.94 11.32
C GLN A 788 34.82 -5.02 11.28
N ALA A 789 33.63 -5.57 11.05
CA ALA A 789 32.39 -4.79 11.10
C ALA A 789 32.20 -4.14 12.47
N MET A 790 32.41 -4.88 13.56
CA MET A 790 32.26 -4.37 14.93
C MET A 790 33.31 -3.32 15.32
N ALA A 791 34.47 -3.32 14.66
CA ALA A 791 35.53 -2.34 14.87
C ALA A 791 35.30 -0.99 14.14
N ILE A 792 34.25 -0.89 13.33
CA ILE A 792 33.83 0.37 12.68
C ILE A 792 33.33 1.35 13.74
N VAL A 793 33.81 2.59 13.70
CA VAL A 793 33.49 3.65 14.67
C VAL A 793 32.12 4.25 14.37
N ALA A 794 31.83 4.56 13.11
CA ALA A 794 30.57 5.13 12.67
C ALA A 794 29.40 4.13 12.86
N ALA A 795 28.50 4.42 13.81
CA ALA A 795 27.44 3.49 14.22
C ALA A 795 26.51 3.06 13.07
N ASP A 796 26.14 4.00 12.19
CA ASP A 796 25.28 3.70 11.03
C ASP A 796 25.98 2.80 10.00
N GLN A 797 27.25 3.07 9.71
CA GLN A 797 28.05 2.24 8.79
C GLN A 797 28.30 0.85 9.38
N ARG A 798 28.62 0.77 10.68
CA ARG A 798 28.76 -0.49 11.42
C ARG A 798 27.49 -1.32 11.33
N ALA A 799 26.33 -0.74 11.61
CA ALA A 799 25.05 -1.43 11.54
C ALA A 799 24.72 -1.92 10.12
N ARG A 800 24.98 -1.09 9.11
CA ARG A 800 24.78 -1.46 7.69
C ARG A 800 25.69 -2.61 7.27
N THR A 801 26.97 -2.54 7.63
CA THR A 801 27.97 -3.59 7.35
C THR A 801 27.55 -4.90 8.00
N SER A 802 27.20 -4.89 9.29
CA SER A 802 26.73 -6.07 10.02
C SER A 802 25.45 -6.66 9.43
N ALA A 803 24.51 -5.81 8.96
CA ALA A 803 23.32 -6.26 8.25
C ALA A 803 23.66 -6.95 6.92
N ASP A 804 24.55 -6.37 6.11
CA ASP A 804 24.96 -6.93 4.83
C ASP A 804 25.70 -8.27 5.00
N LEU A 805 26.54 -8.39 6.03
CA LEU A 805 27.17 -9.66 6.42
C LEU A 805 26.14 -10.70 6.83
N ALA A 806 25.14 -10.34 7.64
CA ALA A 806 24.09 -11.26 8.07
C ALA A 806 23.23 -11.74 6.88
N ILE A 807 22.86 -10.84 5.97
CA ILE A 807 22.13 -11.19 4.73
C ILE A 807 22.96 -12.17 3.89
N THR A 808 24.25 -11.92 3.74
CA THR A 808 25.15 -12.76 2.94
C THR A 808 25.33 -14.14 3.58
N ARG A 809 25.48 -14.21 4.91
CA ARG A 809 25.52 -15.47 5.67
C ARG A 809 24.23 -16.28 5.57
N ALA A 810 23.07 -15.61 5.58
CA ALA A 810 21.80 -16.29 5.36
C ALA A 810 21.72 -16.88 3.94
N ARG A 811 22.14 -16.11 2.92
CA ARG A 811 22.17 -16.56 1.51
C ARG A 811 23.13 -17.73 1.28
N SER A 812 24.18 -17.87 2.08
CA SER A 812 25.06 -19.05 2.06
C SER A 812 24.48 -20.27 2.77
N GLY A 813 23.26 -20.19 3.32
CA GLY A 813 22.52 -21.30 3.93
C GLY A 813 22.49 -21.33 5.46
N ASP A 814 23.25 -20.47 6.16
CA ASP A 814 23.30 -20.44 7.62
C ASP A 814 22.38 -19.37 8.21
N VAL A 815 21.08 -19.63 8.11
CA VAL A 815 20.02 -18.68 8.46
C VAL A 815 19.96 -18.39 9.97
N LEU A 816 20.16 -19.40 10.84
CA LEU A 816 20.05 -19.23 12.29
C LEU A 816 21.20 -18.40 12.89
N THR A 817 22.41 -18.56 12.36
CA THR A 817 23.54 -17.71 12.76
C THR A 817 23.32 -16.27 12.25
N ALA A 818 22.81 -16.10 11.04
CA ALA A 818 22.43 -14.78 10.53
C ALA A 818 21.38 -14.08 11.42
N VAL A 819 20.39 -14.80 11.95
CA VAL A 819 19.44 -14.24 12.93
C VAL A 819 20.14 -13.77 14.21
N SER A 820 21.11 -14.54 14.70
CA SER A 820 21.91 -14.14 15.86
C SER A 820 22.72 -12.87 15.59
N MET A 821 23.29 -12.74 14.38
CA MET A 821 23.96 -11.52 13.94
C MET A 821 22.99 -10.34 13.89
N ILE A 822 21.78 -10.53 13.35
CA ILE A 822 20.75 -9.48 13.27
C ILE A 822 20.32 -9.01 14.66
N ARG A 823 20.17 -9.92 15.63
CA ARG A 823 19.85 -9.56 17.03
C ARG A 823 20.87 -8.60 17.63
N ALA A 824 22.14 -8.71 17.25
CA ALA A 824 23.22 -7.88 17.74
C ALA A 824 23.28 -6.48 17.09
N ILE A 825 22.52 -6.22 16.02
CA ILE A 825 22.53 -4.92 15.34
C ILE A 825 21.78 -3.88 16.18
N GLU A 826 22.46 -2.81 16.56
CA GLU A 826 21.89 -1.75 17.42
C GLU A 826 20.77 -0.97 16.69
N VAL A 827 21.02 -0.57 15.44
CA VAL A 827 20.12 0.29 14.65
C VAL A 827 18.86 -0.48 14.20
N PRO A 828 17.65 -0.09 14.66
CA PRO A 828 16.42 -0.81 14.34
C PRO A 828 16.08 -0.85 12.84
N ALA A 829 16.43 0.20 12.10
CA ALA A 829 16.17 0.28 10.65
C ALA A 829 16.95 -0.79 9.88
N GLU A 830 18.24 -0.98 10.20
CA GLU A 830 19.09 -2.00 9.59
C GLU A 830 18.68 -3.41 10.01
N ARG A 831 18.26 -3.62 11.27
CA ARG A 831 17.61 -4.88 11.70
C ARG A 831 16.39 -5.23 10.85
N GLY A 832 15.52 -4.24 10.64
CA GLY A 832 14.35 -4.34 9.79
C GLY A 832 14.69 -4.74 8.36
N ARG A 833 15.64 -4.01 7.75
CA ARG A 833 16.10 -4.28 6.38
C ARG A 833 16.64 -5.70 6.24
N ALA A 834 17.52 -6.14 7.16
CA ALA A 834 18.09 -7.47 7.14
C ALA A 834 17.00 -8.55 7.24
N LEU A 835 16.09 -8.44 8.22
CA LEU A 835 14.98 -9.40 8.39
C LEU A 835 14.07 -9.48 7.16
N VAL A 836 13.70 -8.35 6.56
CA VAL A 836 12.88 -8.32 5.33
C VAL A 836 13.58 -9.08 4.20
N LEU A 837 14.88 -8.87 4.00
CA LEU A 837 15.63 -9.50 2.91
C LEU A 837 15.87 -11.00 3.13
N ILE A 838 15.92 -11.47 4.37
CA ILE A 838 16.07 -12.90 4.69
C ILE A 838 14.74 -13.61 4.95
N ALA A 839 13.60 -12.91 4.92
CA ALA A 839 12.28 -13.47 5.18
C ALA A 839 11.96 -14.72 4.31
N PRO A 840 12.31 -14.78 3.01
CA PRO A 840 12.12 -15.99 2.20
C PRO A 840 12.91 -17.19 2.72
N LEU A 841 14.14 -16.96 3.18
CA LEU A 841 15.02 -18.00 3.73
C LEU A 841 14.50 -18.47 5.10
N LEU A 842 14.04 -17.54 5.94
CA LEU A 842 13.41 -17.84 7.22
C LEU A 842 12.12 -18.64 7.07
N ALA A 843 11.30 -18.31 6.06
CA ALA A 843 10.10 -19.07 5.76
C ALA A 843 10.44 -20.54 5.51
N THR A 844 11.49 -20.84 4.73
CA THR A 844 11.96 -22.21 4.46
C THR A 844 12.52 -22.92 5.67
N THR A 845 13.17 -22.21 6.59
CA THR A 845 13.78 -22.82 7.79
C THR A 845 12.76 -23.06 8.90
N ASP A 846 12.06 -22.01 9.34
CA ASP A 846 11.08 -22.07 10.43
C ASP A 846 10.17 -20.82 10.40
N ALA A 847 8.94 -20.99 9.88
CA ALA A 847 7.95 -19.93 9.80
C ALA A 847 7.47 -19.44 11.19
N THR A 848 7.54 -20.28 12.22
CA THR A 848 7.10 -19.91 13.58
C THR A 848 8.13 -19.02 14.25
N LEU A 849 9.42 -19.36 14.16
CA LEU A 849 10.51 -18.50 14.57
C LEU A 849 10.47 -17.18 13.79
N ALA A 850 10.25 -17.24 12.47
CA ALA A 850 10.18 -16.07 11.62
C ALA A 850 9.13 -15.05 12.11
N ASP A 851 7.93 -15.50 12.47
CA ASP A 851 6.87 -14.60 12.98
C ASP A 851 7.15 -14.10 14.42
N GLN A 852 7.83 -14.89 15.26
CA GLN A 852 8.26 -14.47 16.60
C GLN A 852 9.28 -13.33 16.55
N LEU A 853 10.24 -13.39 15.61
CA LEU A 853 11.24 -12.33 15.41
C LEU A 853 10.60 -10.97 15.10
N ALA A 854 9.41 -10.95 14.48
CA ALA A 854 8.67 -9.72 14.23
C ALA A 854 8.27 -9.00 15.53
N ASP A 855 7.86 -9.75 16.55
CA ASP A 855 7.48 -9.19 17.85
C ASP A 855 8.69 -8.84 18.71
N GLU A 856 9.76 -9.64 18.61
CA GLU A 856 11.01 -9.46 19.36
C GLU A 856 11.80 -8.24 18.89
N LEU A 857 11.99 -8.08 17.58
CA LEU A 857 13.02 -7.18 17.03
C LEU A 857 12.47 -5.94 16.33
N LEU A 858 11.21 -5.93 15.94
CA LEU A 858 10.63 -4.91 15.06
C LEU A 858 9.46 -4.20 15.71
N ILE A 859 9.17 -2.97 15.28
CA ILE A 859 8.03 -2.16 15.72
C ILE A 859 7.36 -1.45 14.53
N GLY A 860 6.10 -1.07 14.71
CA GLY A 860 5.33 -0.25 13.76
C GLY A 860 5.32 -0.75 12.31
N GLU A 861 5.63 0.15 11.38
CA GLU A 861 5.61 -0.11 9.95
C GLU A 861 6.60 -1.21 9.53
N VAL A 862 7.81 -1.19 10.08
CA VAL A 862 8.86 -2.17 9.75
C VAL A 862 8.41 -3.59 10.10
N ARG A 863 7.72 -3.77 11.23
CA ARG A 863 7.11 -5.06 11.62
C ARG A 863 6.07 -5.53 10.61
N SER A 864 5.22 -4.61 10.14
CA SER A 864 4.17 -4.93 9.15
C SER A 864 4.78 -5.31 7.79
N ARG A 865 5.79 -4.57 7.32
CA ARG A 865 6.52 -4.85 6.08
C ARG A 865 7.21 -6.21 6.12
N TYR A 866 7.89 -6.54 7.22
CA TYR A 866 8.52 -7.85 7.41
C TYR A 866 7.51 -8.99 7.39
N ARG A 867 6.39 -8.87 8.13
CA ARG A 867 5.32 -9.87 8.09
C ARG A 867 4.71 -10.03 6.70
N ALA A 868 4.55 -8.94 5.95
CA ALA A 868 4.07 -9.01 4.56
C ALA A 868 5.07 -9.77 3.68
N ALA A 869 6.37 -9.50 3.77
CA ALA A 869 7.40 -10.24 3.05
C ALA A 869 7.42 -11.73 3.42
N LEU A 870 7.28 -12.06 4.71
CA LEU A 870 7.17 -13.44 5.19
C LEU A 870 5.92 -14.13 4.62
N VAL A 871 4.76 -13.46 4.60
CA VAL A 871 3.53 -13.99 4.02
C VAL A 871 3.67 -14.24 2.52
N VAL A 872 4.29 -13.31 1.78
CA VAL A 872 4.56 -13.48 0.34
C VAL A 872 5.38 -14.74 0.11
N ALA A 873 6.49 -14.92 0.84
CA ALA A 873 7.34 -16.11 0.71
C ALA A 873 6.62 -17.42 1.08
N LEU A 874 5.76 -17.40 2.11
CA LEU A 874 4.94 -18.56 2.48
C LEU A 874 3.89 -18.88 1.41
N ALA A 875 3.29 -17.86 0.80
CA ALA A 875 2.30 -18.02 -0.26
C ALA A 875 2.93 -18.60 -1.53
N GLU A 876 4.10 -18.13 -1.94
CA GLU A 876 4.88 -18.68 -3.08
C GLU A 876 5.22 -20.16 -2.90
N ARG A 877 5.35 -20.61 -1.64
CA ARG A 877 5.60 -22.01 -1.29
C ARG A 877 4.34 -22.86 -1.09
N GLY A 878 3.15 -22.25 -1.18
CA GLY A 878 1.87 -22.92 -0.98
C GLY A 878 1.46 -23.13 0.49
N GLU A 879 2.17 -22.56 1.47
CA GLU A 879 1.83 -22.64 2.91
C GLU A 879 0.71 -21.66 3.32
N LEU A 880 -0.42 -21.73 2.62
CA LEU A 880 -1.48 -20.70 2.66
C LEU A 880 -2.15 -20.54 4.03
N ALA A 881 -2.26 -21.60 4.82
CA ALA A 881 -2.88 -21.55 6.15
C ALA A 881 -2.02 -20.74 7.15
N THR A 882 -0.71 -20.97 7.15
CA THR A 882 0.25 -20.22 7.97
C THR A 882 0.33 -18.77 7.51
N ALA A 883 0.42 -18.56 6.19
CA ALA A 883 0.39 -17.24 5.57
C ALA A 883 -0.85 -16.44 6.00
N ALA A 884 -2.05 -17.03 5.94
CA ALA A 884 -3.29 -16.39 6.35
C ALA A 884 -3.35 -16.09 7.86
N LYS A 885 -2.74 -16.94 8.71
CA LYS A 885 -2.63 -16.68 10.15
C LYS A 885 -1.74 -15.44 10.40
N ILE A 886 -0.58 -15.36 9.77
CA ILE A 886 0.36 -14.25 9.95
C ILE A 886 -0.20 -12.95 9.35
N ALA A 887 -0.90 -13.01 8.21
CA ALA A 887 -1.55 -11.86 7.58
C ALA A 887 -2.55 -11.16 8.52
N ARG A 888 -3.28 -11.91 9.36
CA ARG A 888 -4.20 -11.36 10.39
C ARG A 888 -3.48 -10.64 11.54
N ARG A 889 -2.15 -10.76 11.65
CA ARG A 889 -1.32 -10.03 12.63
C ARG A 889 -0.70 -8.75 12.06
N ILE A 890 -0.93 -8.46 10.77
CA ILE A 890 -0.45 -7.24 10.11
C ILE A 890 -1.40 -6.07 10.41
N ARG A 891 -0.88 -5.05 11.09
CA ARG A 891 -1.66 -3.88 11.54
C ARG A 891 -1.87 -2.88 10.41
N ARG A 892 -0.81 -2.54 9.66
CA ARG A 892 -0.89 -1.61 8.52
C ARG A 892 -1.72 -2.20 7.39
N ARG A 893 -2.73 -1.45 6.95
CA ARG A 893 -3.69 -1.90 5.93
C ARG A 893 -3.01 -2.25 4.60
N ASN A 894 -2.11 -1.40 4.10
CA ASN A 894 -1.48 -1.60 2.79
C ASN A 894 -0.60 -2.86 2.76
N GLU A 895 0.21 -3.06 3.81
CA GLU A 895 1.01 -4.28 3.97
C GLU A 895 0.14 -5.54 4.10
N ARG A 896 -0.98 -5.44 4.80
CA ARG A 896 -1.94 -6.55 4.91
C ARG A 896 -2.59 -6.86 3.57
N VAL A 897 -2.98 -5.85 2.81
CA VAL A 897 -3.54 -6.02 1.46
C VAL A 897 -2.52 -6.71 0.55
N ARG A 898 -1.26 -6.25 0.54
CA ARG A 898 -0.18 -6.89 -0.22
C ARG A 898 -0.01 -8.37 0.16
N ALA A 899 -0.01 -8.67 1.45
CA ALA A 899 0.08 -10.04 1.96
C ALA A 899 -1.13 -10.91 1.56
N GLU A 900 -2.36 -10.39 1.67
CA GLU A 900 -3.58 -11.07 1.25
C GLU A 900 -3.62 -11.31 -0.26
N LEU A 901 -3.19 -10.34 -1.08
CA LEU A 901 -3.11 -10.48 -2.53
C LEU A 901 -2.11 -11.57 -2.92
N ALA A 902 -0.96 -11.67 -2.27
CA ALA A 902 0.00 -12.75 -2.52
C ALA A 902 -0.60 -14.13 -2.22
N ILE A 903 -1.36 -14.27 -1.13
CA ILE A 903 -2.11 -15.50 -0.82
C ILE A 903 -3.11 -15.80 -1.94
N ILE A 904 -3.86 -14.80 -2.40
CA ILE A 904 -4.87 -14.96 -3.47
C ILE A 904 -4.20 -15.34 -4.80
N VAL A 905 -3.04 -14.77 -5.12
CA VAL A 905 -2.25 -15.11 -6.31
C VAL A 905 -1.76 -16.55 -6.28
N ALA A 906 -1.58 -17.14 -5.10
CA ALA A 906 -1.23 -18.56 -4.95
C ALA A 906 -2.44 -19.51 -4.98
N LEU A 907 -3.68 -19.00 -4.94
CA LEU A 907 -4.89 -19.83 -5.04
C LEU A 907 -5.11 -20.37 -6.46
N ASP A 908 -6.00 -21.35 -6.55
CA ASP A 908 -6.49 -21.90 -7.81
C ASP A 908 -7.32 -20.84 -8.56
N PRO A 909 -6.93 -20.45 -9.78
CA PRO A 909 -7.68 -19.49 -10.59
C PRO A 909 -9.05 -20.01 -11.03
N THR A 910 -9.28 -21.34 -11.00
CA THR A 910 -10.54 -21.95 -11.42
C THR A 910 -11.62 -21.94 -10.32
N ASP A 911 -11.23 -21.73 -9.05
CA ASP A 911 -12.17 -21.61 -7.94
C ASP A 911 -12.97 -20.29 -8.05
N PRO A 912 -14.31 -20.33 -8.17
CA PRO A 912 -15.15 -19.14 -8.18
C PRO A 912 -14.93 -18.22 -6.97
N MET A 913 -14.50 -18.79 -5.84
CA MET A 913 -14.24 -18.03 -4.62
C MET A 913 -12.98 -17.16 -4.72
N THR A 914 -12.05 -17.46 -5.64
CA THR A 914 -10.81 -16.70 -5.84
C THR A 914 -11.10 -15.29 -6.32
N LEU A 915 -12.00 -15.11 -7.29
CA LEU A 915 -12.42 -13.78 -7.77
C LEU A 915 -13.19 -13.01 -6.70
N ALA A 916 -14.04 -13.67 -5.92
CA ALA A 916 -14.74 -13.03 -4.81
C ALA A 916 -13.79 -12.53 -3.71
N ARG A 917 -12.75 -13.33 -3.39
CA ARG A 917 -11.68 -12.92 -2.48
C ARG A 917 -10.85 -11.78 -3.06
N LEU A 918 -10.49 -11.86 -4.34
CA LEU A 918 -9.78 -10.79 -5.04
C LEU A 918 -10.55 -9.47 -4.98
N ALA A 919 -11.84 -9.48 -5.31
CA ALA A 919 -12.69 -8.30 -5.25
C ALA A 919 -12.76 -7.71 -3.83
N THR A 920 -12.92 -8.55 -2.82
CA THR A 920 -12.95 -8.13 -1.41
C THR A 920 -11.61 -7.50 -1.00
N THR A 921 -10.48 -8.04 -1.44
CA THR A 921 -9.15 -7.50 -1.12
C THR A 921 -8.81 -6.25 -1.94
N LEU A 922 -9.24 -6.15 -3.20
CA LEU A 922 -9.14 -4.91 -3.99
C LEU A 922 -9.99 -3.79 -3.38
N ALA A 923 -11.18 -4.09 -2.84
CA ALA A 923 -11.96 -3.10 -2.08
C ALA A 923 -11.20 -2.60 -0.84
N LYS A 924 -10.40 -3.46 -0.20
CA LYS A 924 -9.46 -3.04 0.85
C LYS A 924 -8.28 -2.24 0.31
N ALA A 925 -7.88 -2.38 -0.95
CA ALA A 925 -6.83 -1.57 -1.58
C ALA A 925 -7.28 -0.17 -2.00
N ALA A 926 -8.59 0.12 -2.00
CA ALA A 926 -9.19 1.40 -2.42
C ALA A 926 -8.92 2.58 -1.44
N VAL A 927 -7.66 2.83 -1.14
CA VAL A 927 -7.15 3.99 -0.37
C VAL A 927 -6.84 5.16 -1.31
N GLY A 928 -6.31 4.84 -2.48
CA GLY A 928 -5.91 5.77 -3.53
C GLY A 928 -5.56 5.04 -4.82
N ARG A 929 -5.23 5.81 -5.85
CA ARG A 929 -4.86 5.34 -7.18
C ARG A 929 -3.56 4.56 -7.19
N GLU A 930 -2.54 5.09 -6.52
CA GLU A 930 -1.21 4.47 -6.47
C GLU A 930 -1.26 3.10 -5.82
N GLU A 931 -1.89 3.01 -4.64
CA GLU A 931 -2.06 1.74 -3.93
C GLU A 931 -2.90 0.74 -4.72
N MET A 932 -3.90 1.21 -5.48
CA MET A 932 -4.71 0.36 -6.33
C MET A 932 -3.94 -0.17 -7.54
N PHE A 933 -3.14 0.67 -8.21
CA PHE A 933 -2.33 0.23 -9.35
C PHE A 933 -1.23 -0.73 -8.88
N HIS A 934 -0.61 -0.47 -7.73
CA HIS A 934 0.30 -1.45 -7.13
C HIS A 934 -0.40 -2.77 -6.77
N ALA A 935 -1.63 -2.72 -6.25
CA ALA A 935 -2.43 -3.92 -6.01
C ALA A 935 -2.75 -4.68 -7.31
N LEU A 936 -3.03 -3.98 -8.41
CA LEU A 936 -3.24 -4.58 -9.73
C LEU A 936 -1.95 -5.21 -10.28
N GLU A 937 -0.80 -4.56 -10.12
CA GLU A 937 0.52 -5.10 -10.49
C GLU A 937 0.78 -6.44 -9.80
N LEU A 938 0.51 -6.52 -8.49
CA LEU A 938 0.71 -7.73 -7.69
C LEU A 938 -0.14 -8.91 -8.16
N VAL A 939 -1.30 -8.67 -8.76
CA VAL A 939 -2.22 -9.73 -9.21
C VAL A 939 -2.10 -10.06 -10.69
N ILE A 940 -1.19 -9.43 -11.43
CA ILE A 940 -0.92 -9.76 -12.84
C ILE A 940 -0.68 -11.26 -13.04
N PRO A 941 0.11 -11.98 -12.20
CA PRO A 941 0.29 -13.42 -12.38
C PRO A 941 -1.02 -14.22 -12.27
N LEU A 942 -1.96 -13.79 -11.42
CA LEU A 942 -3.28 -14.41 -11.30
C LEU A 942 -4.14 -14.12 -12.54
N LEU A 943 -4.20 -12.85 -12.97
CA LEU A 943 -4.95 -12.46 -14.16
C LEU A 943 -4.44 -13.19 -15.41
N GLN A 944 -3.12 -13.34 -15.55
CA GLN A 944 -2.50 -14.10 -16.62
C GLN A 944 -2.92 -15.58 -16.59
N ARG A 945 -2.98 -16.22 -15.41
CA ARG A 945 -3.45 -17.61 -15.29
C ARG A 945 -4.94 -17.78 -15.58
N ILE A 946 -5.77 -16.74 -15.35
CA ILE A 946 -7.21 -16.78 -15.60
C ILE A 946 -7.54 -16.53 -17.07
N GLY A 947 -7.00 -15.46 -17.66
CA GLY A 947 -7.41 -14.96 -18.99
C GLY A 947 -6.28 -14.84 -20.01
N GLY A 948 -5.07 -15.29 -19.68
CA GLY A 948 -3.90 -15.22 -20.54
C GLY A 948 -3.42 -13.78 -20.80
N THR A 949 -2.53 -13.64 -21.77
CA THR A 949 -2.03 -12.35 -22.27
C THR A 949 -3.10 -11.48 -22.94
N PRO A 950 -4.20 -11.99 -23.56
CA PRO A 950 -5.27 -11.12 -24.06
C PRO A 950 -5.91 -10.27 -22.97
N LEU A 951 -6.21 -10.88 -21.81
CA LEU A 951 -6.79 -10.18 -20.68
C LEU A 951 -5.89 -9.04 -20.17
N LEU A 952 -4.57 -9.25 -20.15
CA LEU A 952 -3.61 -8.22 -19.72
C LEU A 952 -3.57 -7.03 -20.68
N ALA A 953 -3.62 -7.28 -21.99
CA ALA A 953 -3.65 -6.23 -23.01
C ALA A 953 -4.97 -5.45 -23.03
N ASP A 954 -6.09 -6.16 -22.86
CA ASP A 954 -7.42 -5.54 -22.74
C ASP A 954 -7.50 -4.67 -21.49
N LEU A 955 -6.90 -5.11 -20.37
CA LEU A 955 -6.81 -4.31 -19.15
C LEU A 955 -5.96 -3.05 -19.35
N ALA A 956 -4.80 -3.15 -20.00
CA ALA A 956 -3.97 -1.97 -20.30
C ALA A 956 -4.74 -0.94 -21.13
N THR A 957 -5.48 -1.41 -22.15
CA THR A 957 -6.34 -0.57 -22.99
C THR A 957 -7.47 0.09 -22.18
N ALA A 958 -8.13 -0.69 -21.31
CA ALA A 958 -9.21 -0.20 -20.46
C ALA A 958 -8.72 0.86 -19.46
N ILE A 959 -7.54 0.67 -18.85
CA ILE A 959 -6.94 1.64 -17.92
C ILE A 959 -6.71 2.99 -18.62
N VAL A 960 -6.18 3.00 -19.84
CA VAL A 960 -5.97 4.24 -20.60
C VAL A 960 -7.30 4.90 -20.99
N ALA A 961 -8.27 4.10 -21.44
CA ALA A 961 -9.58 4.61 -21.84
C ALA A 961 -10.33 5.26 -20.66
N ASP A 962 -10.32 4.61 -19.50
CA ASP A 962 -11.00 5.09 -18.30
C ASP A 962 -10.26 6.25 -17.62
N ASP A 963 -8.93 6.32 -17.72
CA ASP A 963 -8.16 7.44 -17.16
C ASP A 963 -8.37 8.75 -17.95
N ARG A 964 -8.64 8.64 -19.26
CA ARG A 964 -9.03 9.77 -20.11
C ARG A 964 -10.49 10.17 -19.92
N ALA A 965 -11.29 9.30 -19.30
CA ALA A 965 -12.73 9.47 -19.14
C ALA A 965 -13.08 10.08 -17.78
#